data_AF-A0A496Y706-F1
#
_entry.id   AF-A0A496Y706-F1
#
_cell.length_a   1.000
_cell.length_b   1.000
_cell.length_c   1.000
_cell.angle_alpha   90.00
_cell.angle_beta   90.00
_cell.angle_gamma   90.00
#
_symmetry.space_group_name_H-M   'P 1'
#
loop_
_entity.id
_entity.type
_entity.pdbx_description
1 polymer ?
#
loop_
_entity_poly.entity_id
_entity_poly.type
_entity_poly.pdbx_seq_one_letter_code
_entity_poly.pdbx_strand_id
1 'polypeptide(L)'
;MEENQECITPPSALEVNIACTRVNVTIDPKYEILLRLMDKYLGAFDGLKNLLREVCHPYKNWAFILKGARNYSLNYFHVLKNNPQGPDGARTYFDIFFEAVRDAKERSIQTEAADDILLFFLKILKEADIKPKGFLPLLHDCLRQIAQCDDDVFSLFATSFYQMNRLGELLLNATSSHELLETMAQVLDRYYRYTYNYWLAQEDEVDRERVAMAVELYKLLYQKYHLSFTDMERHLPQLQASGLPELRRLKEALLEKNPRQKIFKLLSYFEKLKGLILSPEAFDVREDIYRKRHFTVDIPSMYGSYHELKFDALGLSFRIESLLNILFEEMVEKIEPGLITRAAFSRILDSLRLFNWALNLDGIVSREMERHLDLLAHAIEIRGFSSTQYLDIFRGLSQSLSNIVNDYFNNIHQGNLFKIVPEYSDRKIMGISDDWGTAVTVQQMVFGNFSPSAGSGVFFTHNPRWSGDMLMPWGDFTSGNQGEDVVSGLVRTHPISVRQAENENRDPESSLEILFPSIYHSLREWSKELVYQHRWSPQEMEFTFEGPREGDLYFLQTRDMGMRERKMESSFDHGSGPPPPVLGHGIGVSGGAMSGRIVFSIEEINKWRKDEPGTSLILLRNDTVPDDIREIYEADGLLTARGGSTSHAAIVAHRLGKTCVVGCSRLTCVERDRTCTIGGRKLGTGDHISIDGREGSIYLGKLRIREREEG
;
A
#
# COMPACT_ATOMS: atom_id res chain seq x y z
N MET A 1 -28.50 77.54 26.69
CA MET A 1 -27.45 77.74 27.70
C MET A 1 -27.21 76.37 28.30
N GLU A 2 -26.40 75.58 27.61
CA GLU A 2 -24.91 75.58 27.66
C GLU A 2 -24.50 74.45 28.62
N GLU A 3 -24.09 73.32 28.08
CA GLU A 3 -22.68 73.03 27.74
C GLU A 3 -21.82 72.92 29.00
N ASN A 4 -21.49 71.68 29.35
CA ASN A 4 -20.10 71.28 29.57
C ASN A 4 -20.04 69.76 29.69
N GLN A 5 -19.85 69.13 28.52
CA GLN A 5 -19.43 67.75 28.40
C GLN A 5 -18.17 67.76 27.49
N GLU A 6 -17.03 67.97 28.12
CA GLU A 6 -15.68 67.77 27.60
C GLU A 6 -14.84 67.35 28.81
N CYS A 7 -13.92 66.40 28.79
CA CYS A 7 -13.33 65.48 27.81
C CYS A 7 -12.57 64.46 28.74
N ILE A 8 -12.20 63.22 28.45
CA ILE A 8 -11.33 62.71 27.40
C ILE A 8 -11.45 61.17 27.49
N THR A 9 -12.05 60.51 26.50
CA THR A 9 -11.76 59.10 26.21
C THR A 9 -10.50 59.06 25.33
N PRO A 10 -9.49 58.22 25.63
CA PRO A 10 -8.36 58.06 24.71
C PRO A 10 -8.87 57.53 23.37
N PRO A 11 -8.31 57.97 22.23
CA PRO A 11 -8.76 57.49 20.93
C PRO A 11 -8.46 55.99 20.85
N SER A 12 -9.42 55.21 20.35
CA SER A 12 -9.17 53.79 20.13
C SER A 12 -7.98 53.68 19.17
N ALA A 13 -7.02 52.80 19.46
CA ALA A 13 -5.88 52.57 18.56
C ALA A 13 -6.33 52.29 17.12
N LEU A 14 -7.57 51.80 16.95
CA LEU A 14 -8.26 51.62 15.67
C LEU A 14 -8.53 52.92 14.92
N GLU A 15 -9.02 53.98 15.58
CA GLU A 15 -9.28 55.28 14.94
C GLU A 15 -7.98 56.00 14.55
N VAL A 16 -6.95 55.90 15.39
CA VAL A 16 -5.61 56.42 15.09
C VAL A 16 -4.98 55.63 13.93
N ASN A 17 -5.09 54.31 13.93
CA ASN A 17 -4.59 53.47 12.84
C ASN A 17 -5.34 53.75 11.53
N ILE A 18 -6.68 53.83 11.55
CA ILE A 18 -7.49 54.15 10.36
C ILE A 18 -7.15 55.56 9.83
N ALA A 19 -6.88 56.53 10.71
CA ALA A 19 -6.47 57.88 10.30
C ALA A 19 -5.04 57.89 9.70
N CYS A 20 -4.11 57.09 10.24
CA CYS A 20 -2.72 57.01 9.78
C CYS A 20 -2.51 56.15 8.52
N THR A 21 -3.37 55.14 8.28
CA THR A 21 -3.25 54.25 7.12
C THR A 21 -4.17 54.62 5.95
N ARG A 22 -5.04 55.63 6.09
CA ARG A 22 -5.94 56.08 5.01
C ARG A 22 -5.17 56.90 3.97
N VAL A 23 -4.63 56.20 2.99
CA VAL A 23 -3.95 56.80 1.83
C VAL A 23 -4.82 56.63 0.58
N ASN A 24 -4.89 57.65 -0.28
CA ASN A 24 -5.50 57.51 -1.60
C ASN A 24 -4.59 56.65 -2.48
N VAL A 25 -4.88 55.35 -2.56
CA VAL A 25 -4.06 54.41 -3.35
C VAL A 25 -4.51 54.38 -4.81
N THR A 26 -3.60 54.75 -5.69
CA THR A 26 -3.70 54.56 -7.14
C THR A 26 -2.98 53.28 -7.53
N ILE A 27 -3.55 52.50 -8.45
CA ILE A 27 -2.90 51.30 -8.98
C ILE A 27 -1.71 51.75 -9.83
N ASP A 28 -0.53 51.19 -9.55
CA ASP A 28 0.70 51.47 -10.30
C ASP A 28 0.52 51.01 -11.77
N PRO A 29 0.91 51.83 -12.77
CA PRO A 29 0.82 51.49 -14.19
C PRO A 29 1.36 50.11 -14.56
N LYS A 30 2.36 49.59 -13.83
CA LYS A 30 2.92 48.25 -14.10
C LYS A 30 1.90 47.11 -13.93
N TYR A 31 0.84 47.29 -13.13
CA TYR A 31 -0.20 46.28 -12.92
C TYR A 31 -1.42 46.45 -13.84
N GLU A 32 -1.51 47.52 -14.64
CA GLU A 32 -2.64 47.74 -15.56
C GLU A 32 -2.79 46.64 -16.60
N ILE A 33 -1.71 45.92 -16.90
CA ILE A 33 -1.75 44.76 -17.79
C ILE A 33 -2.70 43.67 -17.29
N LEU A 34 -2.75 43.41 -15.98
CA LEU A 34 -3.66 42.42 -15.40
C LEU A 34 -5.12 42.84 -15.53
N LEU A 35 -5.41 44.15 -15.40
CA LEU A 35 -6.75 44.68 -15.63
C LEU A 35 -7.16 44.54 -17.10
N ARG A 36 -6.26 44.87 -18.04
CA ARG A 36 -6.53 44.72 -19.49
C ARG A 36 -6.79 43.27 -19.88
N LEU A 37 -6.06 42.32 -19.30
CA LEU A 37 -6.25 40.90 -19.57
C LEU A 37 -7.60 40.37 -19.06
N MET A 38 -8.19 41.03 -18.06
CA MET A 38 -9.40 40.59 -17.36
C MET A 38 -10.66 41.41 -17.67
N ASP A 39 -10.59 42.32 -18.66
CA ASP A 39 -11.65 43.28 -19.01
C ASP A 39 -13.01 42.63 -19.32
N LYS A 40 -13.00 41.42 -19.89
CA LYS A 40 -14.19 40.64 -20.26
C LYS A 40 -14.85 39.90 -19.08
N TYR A 41 -14.24 39.88 -17.90
CA TYR A 41 -14.71 39.13 -16.73
C TYR A 41 -15.18 40.08 -15.62
N LEU A 42 -16.31 40.76 -15.81
CA LEU A 42 -16.82 41.84 -14.95
C LEU A 42 -16.76 41.54 -13.43
N GLY A 43 -17.19 40.36 -12.98
CA GLY A 43 -17.14 39.98 -11.56
C GLY A 43 -15.74 39.73 -11.00
N ALA A 44 -14.83 39.20 -11.83
CA ALA A 44 -13.42 38.98 -11.47
C ALA A 44 -12.59 40.28 -11.57
N PHE A 45 -13.00 41.19 -12.46
CA PHE A 45 -12.34 42.47 -12.71
C PHE A 45 -12.38 43.38 -11.48
N ASP A 46 -13.55 43.53 -10.84
CA ASP A 46 -13.67 44.36 -9.64
C ASP A 46 -12.89 43.78 -8.45
N GLY A 47 -12.91 42.45 -8.30
CA GLY A 47 -12.11 41.76 -7.29
C GLY A 47 -10.60 41.94 -7.52
N LEU A 48 -10.13 41.83 -8.76
CA LEU A 48 -8.74 42.05 -9.12
C LEU A 48 -8.31 43.50 -8.90
N LYS A 49 -9.18 44.47 -9.22
CA LYS A 49 -8.91 45.89 -8.96
C LYS A 49 -8.71 46.18 -7.48
N ASN A 50 -9.50 45.54 -6.61
CA ASN A 50 -9.32 45.64 -5.16
C ASN A 50 -8.03 44.97 -4.68
N LEU A 51 -7.68 43.80 -5.23
CA LEU A 51 -6.39 43.16 -4.96
C LEU A 51 -5.21 44.07 -5.34
N LEU A 52 -5.24 44.68 -6.53
CA LEU A 52 -4.14 45.54 -6.98
C LEU A 52 -4.02 46.83 -6.17
N ARG A 53 -5.13 47.36 -5.64
CA ARG A 53 -5.09 48.46 -4.67
C ARG A 53 -4.38 48.03 -3.38
N GLU A 54 -4.65 46.83 -2.89
CA GLU A 54 -3.96 46.30 -1.71
C GLU A 54 -2.47 46.08 -1.98
N VAL A 55 -2.10 45.57 -3.17
CA VAL A 55 -0.70 45.43 -3.60
C VAL A 55 0.03 46.77 -3.68
N CYS A 56 -0.66 47.85 -4.04
CA CYS A 56 -0.09 49.20 -4.11
C CYS A 56 -0.17 49.96 -2.77
N HIS A 57 -0.75 49.37 -1.73
CA HIS A 57 -0.90 50.02 -0.44
C HIS A 57 0.45 50.04 0.32
N PRO A 58 0.84 51.16 0.98
CA PRO A 58 2.10 51.23 1.73
C PRO A 58 2.20 50.21 2.88
N TYR A 59 1.05 49.82 3.44
CA TYR A 59 0.93 48.78 4.44
C TYR A 59 0.22 47.58 3.82
N LYS A 60 0.99 46.61 3.33
CA LYS A 60 0.48 45.47 2.57
C LYS A 60 -0.06 44.38 3.49
N ASN A 61 -1.33 43.99 3.30
CA ASN A 61 -1.84 42.75 3.87
C ASN A 61 -1.41 41.55 3.01
N TRP A 62 -0.21 41.03 3.28
CA TRP A 62 0.38 39.95 2.48
C TRP A 62 -0.47 38.68 2.43
N ALA A 63 -1.14 38.30 3.52
CA ALA A 63 -2.00 37.10 3.52
C ALA A 63 -3.19 37.25 2.55
N PHE A 64 -3.79 38.45 2.49
CA PHE A 64 -4.84 38.74 1.51
C PHE A 64 -4.28 38.80 0.09
N ILE A 65 -3.12 39.45 -0.09
CA ILE A 65 -2.48 39.61 -1.39
C ILE A 65 -2.11 38.25 -2.00
N LEU A 66 -1.43 37.37 -1.24
CA LEU A 66 -1.01 36.05 -1.72
C LEU A 66 -2.22 35.19 -2.10
N LYS A 67 -3.23 35.12 -1.23
CA LYS A 67 -4.47 34.40 -1.52
C LYS A 67 -5.14 34.89 -2.80
N GLY A 68 -5.22 36.20 -2.99
CA GLY A 68 -5.77 36.81 -4.20
C GLY A 68 -4.92 36.49 -5.43
N ALA A 69 -3.61 36.75 -5.37
CA ALA A 69 -2.67 36.54 -6.46
C ALA A 69 -2.65 35.07 -6.91
N ARG A 70 -2.57 34.11 -5.97
CA ARG A 70 -2.69 32.67 -6.24
C ARG A 70 -4.01 32.32 -6.94
N ASN A 71 -5.13 32.82 -6.42
CA ASN A 71 -6.45 32.55 -7.00
C ASN A 71 -6.52 33.03 -8.46
N TYR A 72 -6.08 34.26 -8.75
CA TYR A 72 -6.14 34.79 -10.11
C TYR A 72 -5.13 34.14 -11.05
N SER A 73 -3.90 33.90 -10.60
CA SER A 73 -2.85 33.31 -11.43
C SER A 73 -3.16 31.86 -11.84
N LEU A 74 -3.81 31.10 -10.95
CA LEU A 74 -4.14 29.69 -11.20
C LEU A 74 -5.51 29.47 -11.85
N ASN A 75 -6.58 30.07 -11.31
CA ASN A 75 -7.95 29.81 -11.79
C ASN A 75 -8.27 30.54 -13.09
N TYR A 76 -7.55 31.61 -13.40
CA TYR A 76 -7.67 32.34 -14.66
C TYR A 76 -6.43 32.15 -15.55
N PHE A 77 -5.66 31.08 -15.32
CA PHE A 77 -4.47 30.79 -16.12
C PHE A 77 -4.78 30.65 -17.61
N HIS A 78 -5.98 30.19 -17.99
CA HIS A 78 -6.43 30.12 -19.38
C HIS A 78 -6.44 31.48 -20.07
N VAL A 79 -6.64 32.58 -19.33
CA VAL A 79 -6.59 33.95 -19.86
C VAL A 79 -5.15 34.33 -20.19
N LEU A 80 -4.20 33.96 -19.31
CA LEU A 80 -2.78 34.22 -19.52
C LEU A 80 -2.25 33.39 -20.69
N LYS A 81 -2.49 32.07 -20.72
CA LYS A 81 -1.90 31.21 -21.76
C LYS A 81 -2.41 31.49 -23.17
N ASN A 82 -3.64 31.97 -23.31
CA ASN A 82 -4.28 32.21 -24.61
C ASN A 82 -4.12 33.64 -25.13
N ASN A 83 -3.46 34.54 -24.37
CA ASN A 83 -3.26 35.93 -24.76
C ASN A 83 -1.77 36.21 -25.10
N PRO A 84 -1.45 36.91 -26.20
CA PRO A 84 -0.07 37.29 -26.52
C PRO A 84 0.66 38.09 -25.42
N GLN A 85 -0.07 38.88 -24.61
CA GLN A 85 0.46 39.63 -23.47
C GLN A 85 0.43 38.83 -22.16
N GLY A 86 0.04 37.56 -22.22
CA GLY A 86 -0.06 36.64 -21.09
C GLY A 86 1.22 36.46 -20.29
N PRO A 87 2.40 36.27 -20.93
CA PRO A 87 3.68 36.16 -20.21
C PRO A 87 4.01 37.41 -19.39
N ASP A 88 3.70 38.60 -19.90
CA ASP A 88 3.90 39.86 -19.16
C ASP A 88 2.93 39.96 -17.97
N GLY A 89 1.69 39.49 -18.13
CA GLY A 89 0.74 39.35 -17.01
C GLY A 89 1.24 38.35 -15.96
N ALA A 90 1.73 37.18 -16.38
CA ALA A 90 2.31 36.19 -15.47
C ALA A 90 3.54 36.72 -14.72
N ARG A 91 4.37 37.56 -15.37
CA ARG A 91 5.49 38.25 -14.71
C ARG A 91 5.03 39.08 -13.52
N THR A 92 3.94 39.83 -13.67
CA THR A 92 3.44 40.65 -12.55
C THR A 92 3.00 39.82 -11.34
N TYR A 93 2.50 38.60 -11.54
CA TYR A 93 2.21 37.69 -10.42
C TYR A 93 3.49 37.17 -9.76
N PHE A 94 4.49 36.76 -10.54
CA PHE A 94 5.80 36.40 -9.98
C PHE A 94 6.43 37.55 -9.20
N ASP A 95 6.36 38.78 -9.72
CA ASP A 95 6.88 39.96 -9.02
C ASP A 95 6.19 40.17 -7.67
N ILE A 96 4.86 39.99 -7.58
CA ILE A 96 4.11 40.05 -6.33
C ILE A 96 4.57 38.96 -5.35
N PHE A 97 4.74 37.72 -5.81
CA PHE A 97 5.18 36.62 -4.95
C PHE A 97 6.62 36.82 -4.47
N PHE A 98 7.55 37.19 -5.35
CA PHE A 98 8.94 37.47 -4.96
C PHE A 98 9.03 38.68 -4.02
N GLU A 99 8.19 39.70 -4.19
CA GLU A 99 8.10 40.80 -3.23
C GLU A 99 7.62 40.31 -1.86
N ALA A 100 6.65 39.41 -1.80
CA ALA A 100 6.19 38.81 -0.54
C ALA A 100 7.28 37.95 0.13
N VAL A 101 8.05 37.16 -0.64
CA VAL A 101 9.17 36.37 -0.11
C VAL A 101 10.20 37.27 0.58
N ARG A 102 10.51 38.44 0.01
CA ARG A 102 11.51 39.36 0.58
C ARG A 102 10.97 40.26 1.68
N ASP A 103 9.80 40.84 1.48
CA ASP A 103 9.35 42.02 2.23
C ASP A 103 8.28 41.67 3.30
N ALA A 104 7.75 40.44 3.30
CA ALA A 104 6.86 39.99 4.37
C ALA A 104 7.62 39.80 5.69
N LYS A 105 7.01 40.23 6.80
CA LYS A 105 7.59 40.12 8.15
C LYS A 105 7.45 38.73 8.76
N GLU A 106 6.42 37.99 8.36
CA GLU A 106 6.09 36.68 8.91
C GLU A 106 6.67 35.57 8.03
N ARG A 107 7.44 34.65 8.63
CA ARG A 107 8.10 33.57 7.89
C ARG A 107 7.12 32.56 7.27
N SER A 108 5.95 32.39 7.86
CA SER A 108 4.84 31.61 7.28
C SER A 108 4.38 32.17 5.93
N ILE A 109 4.25 33.50 5.84
CA ILE A 109 3.87 34.21 4.61
C ILE A 109 4.98 34.11 3.56
N GLN A 110 6.25 34.24 3.97
CA GLN A 110 7.39 34.05 3.06
C GLN A 110 7.44 32.63 2.49
N THR A 111 7.12 31.62 3.31
CA THR A 111 7.05 30.21 2.89
C THR A 111 5.90 29.98 1.91
N GLU A 112 4.69 30.51 2.21
CA GLU A 112 3.54 30.42 1.31
C GLU A 112 3.83 31.09 -0.05
N ALA A 113 4.52 32.24 -0.04
CA ALA A 113 4.91 32.91 -1.27
C ALA A 113 5.92 32.10 -2.10
N ALA A 114 6.89 31.43 -1.47
CA ALA A 114 7.82 30.54 -2.14
C ALA A 114 7.10 29.31 -2.75
N ASP A 115 6.15 28.72 -2.03
CA ASP A 115 5.30 27.64 -2.52
C ASP A 115 4.45 28.10 -3.73
N ASP A 116 3.86 29.30 -3.66
CA ASP A 116 3.04 29.88 -4.74
C ASP A 116 3.86 30.13 -6.02
N ILE A 117 5.13 30.53 -5.89
CA ILE A 117 6.06 30.67 -7.04
C ILE A 117 6.24 29.31 -7.72
N LEU A 118 6.57 28.26 -6.98
CA LEU A 118 6.83 26.94 -7.55
C LEU A 118 5.55 26.31 -8.12
N LEU A 119 4.42 26.46 -7.43
CA LEU A 119 3.12 26.01 -7.92
C LEU A 119 2.74 26.70 -9.24
N PHE A 120 2.91 28.03 -9.31
CA PHE A 120 2.58 28.77 -10.53
C PHE A 120 3.53 28.43 -11.68
N PHE A 121 4.82 28.23 -11.38
CA PHE A 121 5.79 27.70 -12.34
C PHE A 121 5.35 26.34 -12.91
N LEU A 122 4.94 25.41 -12.03
CA LEU A 122 4.44 24.09 -12.42
C LEU A 122 3.17 24.18 -13.29
N LYS A 123 2.26 25.11 -12.96
CA LYS A 123 1.05 25.37 -13.75
C LYS A 123 1.40 25.80 -15.18
N ILE A 124 2.38 26.69 -15.33
CA ILE A 124 2.86 27.15 -16.64
C ILE A 124 3.47 25.99 -17.43
N LEU A 125 4.37 25.20 -16.82
CA LEU A 125 5.00 24.06 -17.48
C LEU A 125 3.99 23.03 -18.00
N LYS A 126 2.91 22.78 -17.25
CA LYS A 126 1.91 21.76 -17.59
C LYS A 126 0.94 22.19 -18.68
N GLU A 127 0.62 23.48 -18.75
CA GLU A 127 -0.51 23.95 -19.56
C GLU A 127 -0.17 24.95 -20.66
N ALA A 128 1.03 25.54 -20.64
CA ALA A 128 1.45 26.52 -21.64
C ALA A 128 2.57 25.97 -22.54
N ASP A 129 2.66 26.52 -23.74
CA ASP A 129 3.69 26.16 -24.71
C ASP A 129 4.98 26.97 -24.44
N ILE A 130 6.08 26.27 -24.16
CA ILE A 130 7.34 26.88 -23.69
C ILE A 130 8.18 27.33 -24.89
N LYS A 131 7.81 28.48 -25.46
CA LYS A 131 8.44 29.08 -26.65
C LYS A 131 9.30 30.31 -26.33
N PRO A 132 10.34 30.63 -27.14
CA PRO A 132 11.21 31.79 -26.93
C PRO A 132 10.51 33.15 -26.85
N LYS A 133 9.39 33.34 -27.58
CA LYS A 133 8.55 34.55 -27.53
C LYS A 133 7.30 34.39 -26.65
N GLY A 134 7.33 33.44 -25.72
CA GLY A 134 6.23 33.09 -24.82
C GLY A 134 6.67 33.06 -23.36
N PHE A 135 6.35 31.99 -22.63
CA PHE A 135 6.68 31.87 -21.21
C PHE A 135 8.15 31.53 -20.91
N LEU A 136 8.95 31.14 -21.91
CA LEU A 136 10.33 30.70 -21.70
C LEU A 136 11.21 31.76 -21.01
N PRO A 137 11.26 33.04 -21.45
CA PRO A 137 12.08 34.05 -20.77
C PRO A 137 11.63 34.30 -19.32
N LEU A 138 10.33 34.20 -19.05
CA LEU A 138 9.79 34.37 -17.70
C LEU A 138 10.24 33.24 -16.76
N LEU A 139 10.12 31.99 -17.21
CA LEU A 139 10.57 30.84 -16.42
C LEU A 139 12.08 30.91 -16.16
N HIS A 140 12.84 31.37 -17.16
CA HIS A 140 14.27 31.57 -17.02
C HIS A 140 14.62 32.63 -15.97
N ASP A 141 13.97 33.78 -16.01
CA ASP A 141 14.17 34.83 -15.00
C ASP A 141 13.76 34.37 -13.60
N CYS A 142 12.69 33.58 -13.48
CA CYS A 142 12.26 33.01 -12.20
C CYS A 142 13.31 32.07 -11.62
N LEU A 143 13.84 31.12 -12.41
CA LEU A 143 14.90 30.23 -11.93
C LEU A 143 16.18 30.99 -11.58
N ARG A 144 16.54 32.01 -12.37
CA ARG A 144 17.70 32.86 -12.07
C ARG A 144 17.55 33.59 -10.73
N GLN A 145 16.36 34.11 -10.42
CA GLN A 145 16.10 34.76 -9.12
C GLN A 145 16.22 33.77 -7.96
N ILE A 146 15.70 32.55 -8.11
CA ILE A 146 15.85 31.47 -7.11
C ILE A 146 17.33 31.07 -6.96
N ALA A 147 18.06 30.95 -8.07
CA ALA A 147 19.47 30.57 -8.05
C ALA A 147 20.35 31.60 -7.33
N GLN A 148 20.00 32.89 -7.40
CA GLN A 148 20.83 34.01 -6.95
C GLN A 148 20.38 34.64 -5.62
N CYS A 149 19.29 34.18 -5.01
CA CYS A 149 18.86 34.69 -3.71
C CYS A 149 19.85 34.34 -2.60
N ASP A 150 19.76 34.98 -1.44
CA ASP A 150 20.55 34.61 -0.25
C ASP A 150 20.11 33.26 0.33
N ASP A 151 20.89 32.70 1.25
CA ASP A 151 20.62 31.36 1.81
C ASP A 151 19.37 31.32 2.69
N ASP A 152 19.03 32.43 3.34
CA ASP A 152 17.81 32.56 4.14
C ASP A 152 16.57 32.46 3.26
N VAL A 153 16.53 33.17 2.13
CA VAL A 153 15.43 33.06 1.17
C VAL A 153 15.48 31.71 0.44
N PHE A 154 16.68 31.21 0.08
CA PHE A 154 16.82 29.93 -0.59
C PHE A 154 16.29 28.78 0.27
N SER A 155 16.43 28.86 1.60
CA SER A 155 15.88 27.86 2.52
C SER A 155 14.38 27.64 2.33
N LEU A 156 13.61 28.71 2.09
CA LEU A 156 12.17 28.65 1.87
C LEU A 156 11.81 27.81 0.65
N PHE A 157 12.60 27.96 -0.42
CA PHE A 157 12.46 27.17 -1.65
C PHE A 157 12.93 25.72 -1.46
N ALA A 158 14.01 25.51 -0.70
CA ALA A 158 14.53 24.17 -0.43
C ALA A 158 13.59 23.33 0.47
N THR A 159 12.85 23.98 1.38
CA THR A 159 11.86 23.34 2.25
C THR A 159 10.43 23.36 1.70
N SER A 160 10.24 23.84 0.46
CA SER A 160 8.92 23.92 -0.17
C SER A 160 8.27 22.54 -0.32
N PHE A 161 6.94 22.51 -0.23
CA PHE A 161 6.14 21.33 -0.57
C PHE A 161 6.36 20.88 -2.04
N TYR A 162 6.65 21.82 -2.94
CA TYR A 162 6.89 21.55 -4.35
C TYR A 162 8.37 21.27 -4.61
N GLN A 163 8.71 19.99 -4.74
CA GLN A 163 10.12 19.57 -4.82
C GLN A 163 10.82 20.04 -6.11
N MET A 164 12.02 20.61 -5.96
CA MET A 164 12.84 21.15 -7.06
C MET A 164 13.31 20.09 -8.07
N ASN A 165 13.61 18.87 -7.62
CA ASN A 165 13.98 17.75 -8.49
C ASN A 165 12.84 17.42 -9.47
N ARG A 166 11.58 17.41 -8.99
CA ARG A 166 10.40 17.16 -9.81
C ARG A 166 10.17 18.28 -10.83
N LEU A 167 10.45 19.53 -10.43
CA LEU A 167 10.43 20.67 -11.35
C LEU A 167 11.44 20.48 -12.49
N GLY A 168 12.65 20.02 -12.16
CA GLY A 168 13.71 19.77 -13.13
C GLY A 168 13.34 18.68 -14.14
N GLU A 169 12.75 17.59 -13.68
CA GLU A 169 12.25 16.51 -14.54
C GLU A 169 11.14 16.98 -15.49
N LEU A 170 10.18 17.77 -15.00
CA LEU A 170 9.12 18.33 -15.83
C LEU A 170 9.68 19.32 -16.86
N LEU A 171 10.69 20.10 -16.50
CA LEU A 171 11.32 21.07 -17.38
C LEU A 171 12.12 20.38 -18.50
N LEU A 172 12.81 19.27 -18.20
CA LEU A 172 13.47 18.41 -19.19
C LEU A 172 12.50 17.87 -20.24
N ASN A 173 11.28 17.52 -19.81
CA ASN A 173 10.24 17.03 -20.72
C ASN A 173 9.55 18.16 -21.50
N ALA A 174 9.49 19.37 -20.95
CA ALA A 174 8.75 20.49 -21.52
C ALA A 174 9.55 21.36 -22.51
N THR A 175 10.89 21.36 -22.45
CA THR A 175 11.71 22.18 -23.35
C THR A 175 13.08 21.60 -23.66
N SER A 176 13.66 21.98 -24.80
CA SER A 176 15.05 21.69 -25.18
C SER A 176 15.95 22.93 -25.09
N SER A 177 15.51 23.99 -24.41
CA SER A 177 16.30 25.20 -24.23
C SER A 177 17.49 24.96 -23.30
N HIS A 178 18.71 25.01 -23.85
CA HIS A 178 19.95 24.80 -23.09
C HIS A 178 20.11 25.81 -21.96
N GLU A 179 19.81 27.09 -22.20
CA GLU A 179 19.96 28.18 -21.22
C GLU A 179 19.06 27.97 -19.98
N LEU A 180 17.80 27.56 -20.20
CA LEU A 180 16.88 27.29 -19.11
C LEU A 180 17.27 26.03 -18.31
N LEU A 181 17.69 24.98 -19.02
CA LEU A 181 18.15 23.73 -18.41
C LEU A 181 19.42 23.92 -17.59
N GLU A 182 20.36 24.74 -18.06
CA GLU A 182 21.60 25.07 -17.35
C GLU A 182 21.29 25.85 -16.06
N THR A 183 20.39 26.83 -16.11
CA THR A 183 19.95 27.56 -14.92
C THR A 183 19.23 26.63 -13.93
N MET A 184 18.42 25.68 -14.42
CA MET A 184 17.80 24.69 -13.55
C MET A 184 18.82 23.76 -12.89
N ALA A 185 19.87 23.35 -13.62
CA ALA A 185 20.94 22.53 -13.07
C ALA A 185 21.69 23.27 -11.95
N GLN A 186 21.89 24.59 -12.06
CA GLN A 186 22.48 25.42 -11.01
C GLN A 186 21.59 25.46 -9.75
N VAL A 187 20.28 25.61 -9.92
CA VAL A 187 19.31 25.56 -8.80
C VAL A 187 19.36 24.20 -8.11
N LEU A 188 19.42 23.10 -8.87
CA LEU A 188 19.48 21.74 -8.33
C LEU A 188 20.78 21.46 -7.58
N ASP A 189 21.94 21.86 -8.11
CA ASP A 189 23.22 21.71 -7.41
C ASP A 189 23.18 22.45 -6.07
N ARG A 190 22.67 23.70 -6.05
CA ARG A 190 22.49 24.45 -4.81
C ARG A 190 21.51 23.78 -3.85
N TYR A 191 20.38 23.28 -4.36
CA TYR A 191 19.37 22.56 -3.57
C TYR A 191 19.94 21.32 -2.88
N TYR A 192 20.67 20.48 -3.61
CA TYR A 192 21.25 19.27 -3.06
C TYR A 192 22.36 19.57 -2.04
N ARG A 193 23.22 20.56 -2.31
CA ARG A 193 24.24 21.01 -1.35
C ARG A 193 23.62 21.54 -0.06
N TYR A 194 22.61 22.40 -0.19
CA TYR A 194 21.90 22.97 0.96
C TYR A 194 21.26 21.86 1.80
N THR A 195 20.48 20.99 1.17
CA THR A 195 19.77 19.89 1.84
C THR A 195 20.74 18.94 2.52
N TYR A 196 21.82 18.54 1.84
CA TYR A 196 22.85 17.69 2.41
C TYR A 196 23.49 18.32 3.65
N ASN A 197 23.92 19.58 3.57
CA ASN A 197 24.55 20.27 4.69
C ASN A 197 23.57 20.49 5.87
N TYR A 198 22.30 20.79 5.57
CA TYR A 198 21.26 20.93 6.59
C TYR A 198 21.09 19.64 7.39
N TRP A 199 20.92 18.51 6.70
CA TRP A 199 20.73 17.20 7.35
C TRP A 199 22.00 16.69 8.03
N LEU A 200 23.19 16.93 7.44
CA LEU A 200 24.46 16.59 8.08
C LEU A 200 24.66 17.33 9.41
N ALA A 201 24.08 18.53 9.55
CA ALA A 201 24.12 19.32 10.76
C ALA A 201 23.03 18.96 11.79
N GLN A 202 22.02 18.14 11.43
CA GLN A 202 21.02 17.67 12.39
C GLN A 202 21.58 16.48 13.17
N GLU A 203 21.93 16.67 14.45
CA GLU A 203 22.13 15.56 15.37
C GLU A 203 20.79 15.15 15.98
N ASP A 204 20.23 14.03 15.53
CA ASP A 204 19.03 13.44 16.14
C ASP A 204 19.36 12.09 16.79
N GLU A 205 19.38 12.07 18.13
CA GLU A 205 19.59 10.86 18.93
C GLU A 205 18.48 9.82 18.70
N VAL A 206 17.25 10.26 18.41
CA VAL A 206 16.11 9.38 18.13
C VAL A 206 16.31 8.64 16.82
N ASP A 207 16.85 9.30 15.79
CA ASP A 207 17.13 8.64 14.51
C ASP A 207 18.31 7.67 14.61
N ARG A 208 19.33 7.97 15.44
CA ARG A 208 20.39 7.00 15.76
C ARG A 208 19.83 5.77 16.46
N GLU A 209 18.91 5.97 17.41
CA GLU A 209 18.24 4.88 18.11
C GLU A 209 17.34 4.06 17.17
N ARG A 210 16.58 4.71 16.28
CA ARG A 210 15.77 4.05 15.25
C ARG A 210 16.59 3.18 14.33
N VAL A 211 17.76 3.66 13.88
CA VAL A 211 18.67 2.86 13.05
C VAL A 211 19.21 1.67 13.84
N ALA A 212 19.61 1.87 15.10
CA ALA A 212 20.06 0.77 15.95
C ALA A 212 18.97 -0.29 16.17
N MET A 213 17.73 0.14 16.44
CA MET A 213 16.57 -0.73 16.56
C MET A 213 16.24 -1.45 15.25
N ALA A 214 16.34 -0.77 14.10
CA ALA A 214 16.12 -1.37 12.78
C ALA A 214 17.15 -2.47 12.49
N VAL A 215 18.41 -2.24 12.85
CA VAL A 215 19.48 -3.25 12.75
C VAL A 215 19.19 -4.43 13.67
N GLU A 216 18.74 -4.20 14.90
CA GLU A 216 18.42 -5.27 15.83
C GLU A 216 17.19 -6.08 15.39
N LEU A 217 16.15 -5.39 14.90
CA LEU A 217 14.98 -6.02 14.30
C LEU A 217 15.36 -6.85 13.08
N TYR A 218 16.23 -6.33 12.20
CA TYR A 218 16.73 -7.09 11.06
C TYR A 218 17.43 -8.38 11.51
N LYS A 219 18.29 -8.33 12.54
CA LYS A 219 18.91 -9.54 13.10
C LYS A 219 17.87 -10.53 13.62
N LEU A 220 16.86 -10.06 14.36
CA LEU A 220 15.80 -10.93 14.89
C LEU A 220 14.93 -11.55 13.80
N LEU A 221 14.56 -10.77 12.78
CA LEU A 221 13.80 -11.26 11.63
C LEU A 221 14.63 -12.27 10.82
N TYR A 222 15.90 -11.95 10.59
CA TYR A 222 16.85 -12.84 9.93
C TYR A 222 16.98 -14.14 10.73
N GLN A 223 17.14 -14.09 12.06
CA GLN A 223 17.17 -15.28 12.92
C GLN A 223 15.87 -16.10 12.88
N LYS A 224 14.71 -15.43 12.84
CA LYS A 224 13.41 -16.09 12.82
C LYS A 224 13.17 -16.82 11.50
N TYR A 225 13.54 -16.21 10.38
CA TYR A 225 13.17 -16.68 9.04
C TYR A 225 14.32 -17.32 8.27
N HIS A 226 15.58 -17.18 8.70
CA HIS A 226 16.75 -17.73 8.01
C HIS A 226 17.51 -18.65 8.95
N LEU A 227 17.63 -19.90 8.53
CA LEU A 227 18.21 -21.01 9.32
C LEU A 227 19.74 -21.08 9.16
N SER A 228 20.42 -19.94 8.94
CA SER A 228 21.81 -19.94 8.47
C SER A 228 22.83 -20.35 9.54
N PHE A 229 24.00 -20.83 9.08
CA PHE A 229 25.09 -21.38 9.88
C PHE A 229 25.60 -20.47 11.01
N THR A 230 25.62 -19.16 10.79
CA THR A 230 26.24 -18.17 11.69
C THR A 230 25.63 -18.12 13.09
N ASP A 231 24.39 -18.59 13.26
CA ASP A 231 23.69 -18.58 14.55
C ASP A 231 23.67 -19.94 15.28
N MET A 232 24.16 -21.04 14.68
CA MET A 232 24.12 -22.36 15.33
C MET A 232 24.93 -22.40 16.64
N GLU A 233 26.07 -21.72 16.71
CA GLU A 233 26.86 -21.63 17.94
C GLU A 233 26.15 -20.84 19.05
N ARG A 234 25.39 -19.79 18.70
CA ARG A 234 24.61 -18.98 19.65
C ARG A 234 23.34 -19.70 20.12
N HIS A 235 22.79 -20.59 19.29
CA HIS A 235 21.59 -21.36 19.62
C HIS A 235 21.90 -22.58 20.50
N LEU A 236 23.14 -23.08 20.48
CA LEU A 236 23.55 -24.28 21.20
C LEU A 236 23.25 -24.25 22.72
N PRO A 237 23.43 -23.12 23.45
CA PRO A 237 23.04 -23.03 24.87
C PRO A 237 21.52 -23.16 25.09
N GLN A 238 20.69 -22.60 24.20
CA GLN A 238 19.23 -22.74 24.28
C GLN A 238 18.80 -24.19 24.02
N LEU A 239 19.48 -24.88 23.11
CA LEU A 239 19.25 -26.31 22.82
C LEU A 239 19.72 -27.24 23.95
N GLN A 240 20.65 -26.82 24.81
CA GLN A 240 21.01 -27.60 26.00
C GLN A 240 19.84 -27.71 26.99
N ALA A 241 18.94 -26.71 27.02
CA ALA A 241 17.77 -26.73 27.87
C ALA A 241 16.62 -27.62 27.33
N SER A 242 16.63 -27.98 26.04
CA SER A 242 15.58 -28.79 25.41
C SER A 242 15.73 -30.30 25.60
N GLY A 243 16.86 -30.77 26.16
CA GLY A 243 17.08 -32.19 26.44
C GLY A 243 17.50 -33.03 25.22
N LEU A 244 17.92 -32.40 24.12
CA LEU A 244 18.40 -33.10 22.93
C LEU A 244 19.61 -34.01 23.24
N PRO A 245 19.61 -35.27 22.76
CA PRO A 245 20.68 -36.21 23.06
C PRO A 245 21.99 -35.84 22.35
N GLU A 246 23.10 -36.02 23.06
CA GLU A 246 24.46 -35.99 22.48
C GLU A 246 24.87 -34.68 21.76
N LEU A 247 24.35 -33.51 22.19
CA LEU A 247 24.73 -32.18 21.68
C LEU A 247 26.24 -31.91 21.63
N ARG A 248 27.02 -32.61 22.47
CA ARG A 248 28.48 -32.59 22.42
C ARG A 248 29.03 -33.01 21.04
N ARG A 249 28.43 -34.02 20.38
CA ARG A 249 28.85 -34.46 19.05
C ARG A 249 28.61 -33.40 17.99
N LEU A 250 27.48 -32.68 18.07
CA LEU A 250 27.21 -31.55 17.19
C LEU A 250 28.25 -30.44 17.38
N LYS A 251 28.60 -30.11 18.64
CA LYS A 251 29.65 -29.13 18.93
C LYS A 251 31.01 -29.55 18.35
N GLU A 252 31.37 -30.82 18.50
CA GLU A 252 32.60 -31.40 17.92
C GLU A 252 32.57 -31.40 16.38
N ALA A 253 31.40 -31.57 15.76
CA ALA A 253 31.22 -31.45 14.32
C ALA A 253 31.39 -30.00 13.84
N LEU A 254 30.79 -29.03 14.53
CA LEU A 254 30.87 -27.61 14.18
C LEU A 254 32.31 -27.06 14.26
N LEU A 255 33.10 -27.54 15.22
CA LEU A 255 34.51 -27.17 15.41
C LEU A 255 35.49 -27.88 14.44
N GLU A 256 35.03 -28.87 13.67
CA GLU A 256 35.87 -29.58 12.71
C GLU A 256 36.36 -28.63 11.61
N LYS A 257 37.67 -28.66 11.33
CA LYS A 257 38.31 -27.78 10.36
C LYS A 257 38.36 -28.38 8.96
N ASN A 258 38.40 -29.71 8.85
CA ASN A 258 38.40 -30.38 7.56
C ASN A 258 36.96 -30.43 6.99
N PRO A 259 36.66 -29.80 5.84
CA PRO A 259 35.28 -29.71 5.33
C PRO A 259 34.61 -31.07 5.09
N ARG A 260 35.34 -32.06 4.58
CA ARG A 260 34.78 -33.41 4.35
C ARG A 260 34.45 -34.11 5.66
N GLN A 261 35.35 -34.05 6.63
CA GLN A 261 35.09 -34.63 7.96
C GLN A 261 33.98 -33.90 8.70
N LYS A 262 33.87 -32.58 8.48
CA LYS A 262 32.78 -31.77 9.01
C LYS A 262 31.44 -32.22 8.43
N ILE A 263 31.32 -32.32 7.10
CA ILE A 263 30.14 -32.86 6.41
C ILE A 263 29.77 -34.25 6.95
N PHE A 264 30.75 -35.16 7.04
CA PHE A 264 30.51 -36.52 7.56
C PHE A 264 29.97 -36.51 8.99
N LYS A 265 30.57 -35.74 9.90
CA LYS A 265 30.12 -35.64 11.30
C LYS A 265 28.73 -35.01 11.42
N LEU A 266 28.43 -34.01 10.59
CA LEU A 266 27.12 -33.35 10.55
C LEU A 266 26.05 -34.28 10.00
N LEU A 267 26.31 -35.01 8.91
CA LEU A 267 25.39 -36.03 8.36
C LEU A 267 25.13 -37.15 9.38
N SER A 268 26.16 -37.61 10.10
CA SER A 268 25.99 -38.61 11.17
C SER A 268 25.10 -38.10 12.31
N TYR A 269 25.20 -36.82 12.66
CA TYR A 269 24.32 -36.23 13.67
C TYR A 269 22.90 -36.00 13.13
N PHE A 270 22.76 -35.59 11.87
CA PHE A 270 21.46 -35.47 11.19
C PHE A 270 20.73 -36.82 11.21
N GLU A 271 21.39 -37.92 10.85
CA GLU A 271 20.81 -39.26 10.89
C GLU A 271 20.20 -39.61 12.25
N LYS A 272 20.85 -39.19 13.35
CA LYS A 272 20.30 -39.35 14.70
C LYS A 272 19.06 -38.50 14.93
N LEU A 273 19.08 -37.23 14.52
CA LEU A 273 17.90 -36.36 14.61
C LEU A 273 16.74 -36.94 13.80
N LYS A 274 17.00 -37.46 12.60
CA LYS A 274 15.99 -38.14 11.78
C LYS A 274 15.42 -39.36 12.51
N GLY A 275 16.27 -40.19 13.12
CA GLY A 275 15.83 -41.32 13.94
C GLY A 275 14.94 -40.90 15.13
N LEU A 276 15.26 -39.77 15.76
CA LEU A 276 14.48 -39.19 16.85
C LEU A 276 13.12 -38.67 16.37
N ILE A 277 13.10 -37.93 15.26
CA ILE A 277 11.89 -37.37 14.62
C ILE A 277 10.94 -38.50 14.21
N LEU A 278 11.47 -39.57 13.61
CA LEU A 278 10.70 -40.72 13.14
C LEU A 278 10.41 -41.77 14.23
N SER A 279 10.90 -41.56 15.46
CA SER A 279 10.67 -42.48 16.57
C SER A 279 9.16 -42.59 16.87
N PRO A 280 8.63 -43.78 17.18
CA PRO A 280 7.26 -43.94 17.66
C PRO A 280 7.05 -43.40 19.08
N GLU A 281 8.12 -43.08 19.82
CA GLU A 281 8.07 -42.54 21.18
C GLU A 281 7.40 -41.17 21.23
N ALA A 282 6.57 -40.94 22.25
CA ALA A 282 5.98 -39.63 22.52
C ALA A 282 6.82 -38.91 23.59
N PHE A 283 7.09 -37.62 23.36
CA PHE A 283 7.87 -36.79 24.28
C PHE A 283 6.97 -35.75 24.94
N ASP A 284 7.30 -35.38 26.18
CA ASP A 284 6.56 -34.35 26.91
C ASP A 284 6.70 -32.99 26.23
N VAL A 285 5.59 -32.27 26.13
CA VAL A 285 5.52 -30.92 25.58
C VAL A 285 5.63 -29.91 26.73
N ARG A 286 6.46 -28.87 26.54
CA ARG A 286 6.50 -27.70 27.43
C ARG A 286 5.99 -26.48 26.67
N GLU A 287 4.86 -25.96 27.11
CA GLU A 287 4.23 -24.79 26.51
C GLU A 287 4.21 -23.63 27.52
N ASP A 288 5.02 -22.60 27.26
CA ASP A 288 4.96 -21.32 27.97
C ASP A 288 4.29 -20.29 27.04
N ILE A 289 3.06 -20.59 26.62
CA ILE A 289 2.30 -19.76 25.70
C ILE A 289 1.43 -18.78 26.48
N TYR A 290 1.86 -17.52 26.52
CA TYR A 290 1.22 -16.48 27.33
C TYR A 290 -0.02 -15.88 26.66
N ARG A 291 -0.05 -15.76 25.32
CA ARG A 291 -1.21 -15.23 24.57
C ARG A 291 -1.30 -15.82 23.15
N LYS A 292 -2.54 -16.11 22.71
CA LYS A 292 -2.88 -16.39 21.30
C LYS A 292 -3.07 -15.05 20.60
N ARG A 293 -2.22 -14.69 19.64
CA ARG A 293 -2.23 -13.35 19.00
C ARG A 293 -3.27 -13.23 17.89
N HIS A 294 -3.39 -14.18 16.97
CA HIS A 294 -4.40 -14.25 15.88
C HIS A 294 -4.07 -15.44 14.95
N PHE A 295 -4.99 -15.80 14.05
CA PHE A 295 -4.72 -16.62 12.87
C PHE A 295 -4.71 -15.70 11.65
N THR A 296 -3.53 -15.46 11.04
CA THR A 296 -3.46 -14.77 9.75
C THR A 296 -2.96 -15.80 8.74
N VAL A 297 -3.76 -16.07 7.71
CA VAL A 297 -3.43 -17.04 6.64
C VAL A 297 -3.00 -18.41 7.20
N ASP A 298 -3.87 -19.04 8.01
CA ASP A 298 -3.66 -20.37 8.62
C ASP A 298 -2.42 -20.54 9.52
N ILE A 299 -1.62 -19.50 9.77
CA ILE A 299 -0.47 -19.55 10.68
C ILE A 299 -0.88 -19.00 12.05
N PRO A 300 -0.94 -19.84 13.11
CA PRO A 300 -1.21 -19.35 14.45
C PRO A 300 -0.04 -18.50 14.96
N SER A 301 -0.28 -17.20 15.14
CA SER A 301 0.63 -16.30 15.82
C SER A 301 0.47 -16.51 17.33
N MET A 302 1.46 -17.13 17.97
CA MET A 302 1.49 -17.41 19.41
C MET A 302 2.59 -16.58 20.07
N TYR A 303 2.27 -15.94 21.20
CA TYR A 303 3.28 -15.27 22.02
C TYR A 303 3.67 -16.18 23.19
N GLY A 304 4.87 -16.75 23.11
CA GLY A 304 5.41 -17.68 24.09
C GLY A 304 6.44 -18.63 23.47
N SER A 305 6.85 -19.64 24.23
CA SER A 305 7.74 -20.72 23.76
C SER A 305 7.01 -22.06 23.78
N TYR A 306 7.24 -22.83 22.72
CA TYR A 306 6.82 -24.23 22.60
C TYR A 306 8.08 -25.07 22.47
N HIS A 307 8.25 -26.04 23.36
CA HIS A 307 9.35 -26.99 23.31
C HIS A 307 8.82 -28.41 23.32
N GLU A 308 9.21 -29.16 22.30
CA GLU A 308 8.97 -30.58 22.16
C GLU A 308 10.19 -31.18 21.50
N LEU A 309 10.69 -32.29 22.02
CA LEU A 309 11.97 -32.86 21.62
C LEU A 309 12.05 -33.20 20.12
N LYS A 310 10.94 -33.66 19.51
CA LYS A 310 10.85 -33.90 18.05
C LYS A 310 10.83 -32.62 17.25
N PHE A 311 10.11 -31.61 17.73
CA PHE A 311 10.00 -30.31 17.06
C PHE A 311 11.33 -29.54 17.11
N ASP A 312 12.00 -29.56 18.25
CA ASP A 312 13.35 -29.00 18.42
C ASP A 312 14.37 -29.75 17.55
N ALA A 313 14.26 -31.08 17.45
CA ALA A 313 15.10 -31.89 16.55
C ALA A 313 14.86 -31.55 15.07
N LEU A 314 13.61 -31.32 14.66
CA LEU A 314 13.25 -30.90 13.31
C LEU A 314 13.77 -29.49 13.00
N GLY A 315 13.62 -28.55 13.94
CA GLY A 315 14.20 -27.21 13.79
C GLY A 315 15.72 -27.24 13.66
N LEU A 316 16.38 -28.15 14.38
CA LEU A 316 17.83 -28.34 14.30
C LEU A 316 18.26 -29.03 13.00
N SER A 317 17.47 -29.97 12.47
CA SER A 317 17.81 -30.65 11.21
C SER A 317 17.87 -29.65 10.05
N PHE A 318 16.91 -28.73 9.93
CA PHE A 318 16.96 -27.71 8.87
C PHE A 318 18.17 -26.77 8.95
N ARG A 319 18.63 -26.45 10.17
CA ARG A 319 19.85 -25.63 10.37
C ARG A 319 21.11 -26.39 9.96
N ILE A 320 21.18 -27.69 10.30
CA ILE A 320 22.28 -28.55 9.88
C ILE A 320 22.27 -28.72 8.35
N GLU A 321 21.10 -28.89 7.75
CA GLU A 321 20.91 -28.96 6.29
C GLU A 321 21.42 -27.70 5.59
N SER A 322 21.05 -26.51 6.08
CA SER A 322 21.54 -25.24 5.55
C SER A 322 23.07 -25.15 5.59
N LEU A 323 23.70 -25.57 6.69
CA LEU A 323 25.15 -25.65 6.77
C LEU A 323 25.74 -26.69 5.81
N LEU A 324 25.14 -27.87 5.71
CA LEU A 324 25.59 -28.91 4.80
C LEU A 324 25.59 -28.40 3.36
N ASN A 325 24.56 -27.68 2.92
CA ASN A 325 24.48 -27.09 1.58
C ASN A 325 25.69 -26.20 1.27
N ILE A 326 26.04 -25.28 2.19
CA ILE A 326 27.22 -24.41 2.04
C ILE A 326 28.50 -25.24 1.95
N LEU A 327 28.66 -26.24 2.82
CA LEU A 327 29.86 -27.09 2.83
C LEU A 327 29.96 -27.98 1.57
N PHE A 328 28.84 -28.44 1.03
CA PHE A 328 28.78 -29.19 -0.22
C PHE A 328 29.17 -28.31 -1.41
N GLU A 329 28.71 -27.06 -1.45
CA GLU A 329 29.09 -26.08 -2.47
C GLU A 329 30.60 -25.82 -2.45
N GLU A 330 31.16 -25.49 -1.27
CA GLU A 330 32.61 -25.33 -1.11
C GLU A 330 33.41 -26.59 -1.50
N MET A 331 32.84 -27.78 -1.28
CA MET A 331 33.50 -29.04 -1.64
C MET A 331 33.54 -29.22 -3.16
N VAL A 332 32.51 -28.77 -3.89
CA VAL A 332 32.45 -28.81 -5.36
C VAL A 332 33.40 -27.79 -5.97
N GLU A 333 33.45 -26.56 -5.44
CA GLU A 333 34.36 -25.50 -5.95
C GLU A 333 35.84 -25.90 -5.89
N LYS A 334 36.23 -26.73 -4.93
CA LYS A 334 37.61 -27.22 -4.76
C LYS A 334 38.03 -28.30 -5.76
N ILE A 335 37.15 -28.72 -6.68
CA ILE A 335 37.46 -29.71 -7.72
C ILE A 335 38.11 -29.00 -8.92
N GLU A 336 39.44 -29.11 -9.04
CA GLU A 336 40.18 -28.54 -10.19
C GLU A 336 39.87 -29.27 -11.52
N PRO A 337 39.41 -28.57 -12.57
CA PRO A 337 39.02 -29.20 -13.85
C PRO A 337 40.20 -29.57 -14.75
N GLY A 338 41.43 -29.17 -14.42
CA GLY A 338 42.58 -29.23 -15.34
C GLY A 338 43.27 -30.60 -15.48
N LEU A 339 43.27 -31.44 -14.44
CA LEU A 339 43.98 -32.74 -14.47
C LEU A 339 43.21 -33.83 -13.71
N ILE A 340 42.49 -34.67 -14.45
CA ILE A 340 41.73 -35.79 -13.88
C ILE A 340 42.65 -37.00 -13.72
N THR A 341 43.11 -37.23 -12.48
CA THR A 341 43.89 -38.42 -12.10
C THR A 341 43.01 -39.50 -11.47
N ARG A 342 43.54 -40.72 -11.28
CA ARG A 342 42.85 -41.77 -10.50
C ARG A 342 42.54 -41.31 -9.06
N ALA A 343 43.42 -40.51 -8.46
CA ALA A 343 43.18 -39.87 -7.17
C ALA A 343 42.04 -38.84 -7.25
N ALA A 344 41.90 -38.11 -8.36
CA ALA A 344 40.76 -37.23 -8.59
C ALA A 344 39.43 -38.02 -8.67
N PHE A 345 39.39 -39.15 -9.39
CA PHE A 345 38.20 -40.01 -9.42
C PHE A 345 37.82 -40.57 -8.05
N SER A 346 38.81 -41.00 -7.24
CA SER A 346 38.55 -41.42 -5.86
C SER A 346 37.95 -40.28 -5.03
N ARG A 347 38.49 -39.07 -5.15
CA ARG A 347 37.96 -37.89 -4.45
C ARG A 347 36.53 -37.54 -4.89
N ILE A 348 36.22 -37.68 -6.18
CA ILE A 348 34.88 -37.45 -6.75
C ILE A 348 33.90 -38.50 -6.22
N LEU A 349 34.29 -39.78 -6.23
CA LEU A 349 33.45 -40.85 -5.69
C LEU A 349 33.12 -40.63 -4.20
N ASP A 350 34.10 -40.24 -3.39
CA ASP A 350 33.87 -39.93 -1.97
C ASP A 350 32.87 -38.78 -1.80
N SER A 351 33.01 -37.72 -2.61
CA SER A 351 32.09 -36.58 -2.61
C SER A 351 30.68 -37.00 -3.03
N LEU A 352 30.54 -37.78 -4.11
CA LEU A 352 29.25 -38.28 -4.57
C LEU A 352 28.58 -39.21 -3.56
N ARG A 353 29.35 -39.99 -2.79
CA ARG A 353 28.81 -40.81 -1.69
C ARG A 353 28.25 -39.96 -0.56
N LEU A 354 28.89 -38.83 -0.23
CA LEU A 354 28.35 -37.88 0.76
C LEU A 354 27.05 -37.24 0.24
N PHE A 355 26.99 -36.84 -1.03
CA PHE A 355 25.74 -36.35 -1.64
C PHE A 355 24.63 -37.40 -1.61
N ASN A 356 24.93 -38.65 -1.96
CA ASN A 356 23.95 -39.74 -1.93
C ASN A 356 23.46 -40.02 -0.50
N TRP A 357 24.34 -39.92 0.51
CA TRP A 357 23.94 -40.05 1.91
C TRP A 357 23.01 -38.91 2.35
N ALA A 358 23.33 -37.67 1.98
CA ALA A 358 22.46 -36.52 2.26
C ALA A 358 21.07 -36.69 1.62
N LEU A 359 21.00 -37.03 0.32
CA LEU A 359 19.74 -37.29 -0.38
C LEU A 359 18.91 -38.39 0.31
N ASN A 360 19.55 -39.49 0.72
CA ASN A 360 18.87 -40.56 1.45
C ASN A 360 18.34 -40.09 2.82
N LEU A 361 19.05 -39.19 3.51
CA LEU A 361 18.57 -38.58 4.75
C LEU A 361 17.35 -37.67 4.51
N ASP A 362 17.24 -37.05 3.34
CA ASP A 362 16.05 -36.28 2.96
C ASP A 362 14.91 -37.14 2.39
N GLY A 363 15.11 -38.47 2.32
CA GLY A 363 14.12 -39.41 1.80
C GLY A 363 14.11 -39.51 0.26
N ILE A 364 15.10 -38.92 -0.39
CA ILE A 364 15.31 -38.99 -1.84
C ILE A 364 16.21 -40.20 -2.13
N VAL A 365 15.60 -41.29 -2.58
CA VAL A 365 16.30 -42.57 -2.78
C VAL A 365 16.30 -42.93 -4.27
N SER A 366 17.48 -43.25 -4.82
CA SER A 366 17.61 -43.71 -6.21
C SER A 366 18.51 -44.92 -6.34
N ARG A 367 17.90 -46.07 -6.64
CA ARG A 367 18.63 -47.32 -6.93
C ARG A 367 19.52 -47.20 -8.16
N GLU A 368 19.13 -46.36 -9.13
CA GLU A 368 19.93 -46.10 -10.32
C GLU A 368 21.21 -45.36 -9.96
N MET A 369 21.12 -44.32 -9.12
CA MET A 369 22.26 -43.56 -8.63
C MET A 369 23.24 -44.48 -7.86
N GLU A 370 22.74 -45.28 -6.92
CA GLU A 370 23.55 -46.23 -6.15
C GLU A 370 24.33 -47.21 -7.05
N ARG A 371 23.64 -47.81 -8.03
CA ARG A 371 24.28 -48.73 -8.99
C ARG A 371 25.40 -48.07 -9.76
N HIS A 372 25.21 -46.83 -10.22
CA HIS A 372 26.26 -46.11 -10.96
C HIS A 372 27.44 -45.69 -10.07
N LEU A 373 27.20 -45.39 -8.78
CA LEU A 373 28.27 -45.14 -7.81
C LEU A 373 29.09 -46.40 -7.53
N ASP A 374 28.45 -47.56 -7.41
CA ASP A 374 29.13 -48.85 -7.27
C ASP A 374 29.95 -49.22 -8.51
N LEU A 375 29.39 -48.99 -9.70
CA LEU A 375 30.11 -49.13 -10.96
C LEU A 375 31.34 -48.23 -11.03
N LEU A 376 31.23 -46.97 -10.59
CA LEU A 376 32.36 -46.04 -10.52
C LEU A 376 33.43 -46.54 -9.52
N ALA A 377 33.01 -47.05 -8.36
CA ALA A 377 33.92 -47.62 -7.36
C ALA A 377 34.74 -48.79 -7.91
N HIS A 378 34.09 -49.73 -8.60
CA HIS A 378 34.78 -50.87 -9.22
C HIS A 378 35.63 -50.44 -10.42
N ALA A 379 35.16 -49.49 -11.24
CA ALA A 379 35.90 -48.97 -12.39
C ALA A 379 37.24 -48.35 -11.97
N ILE A 380 37.27 -47.63 -10.84
CA ILE A 380 38.49 -47.03 -10.29
C ILE A 380 39.53 -48.10 -9.93
N GLU A 381 39.16 -49.33 -9.58
CA GLU A 381 40.09 -50.40 -9.18
C GLU A 381 40.73 -51.12 -10.39
N ILE A 382 40.03 -51.18 -11.52
CA ILE A 382 40.44 -51.91 -12.73
C ILE A 382 41.57 -51.18 -13.47
N ARG A 383 42.63 -51.93 -13.85
CA ARG A 383 43.69 -51.41 -14.72
C ARG A 383 43.23 -51.43 -16.18
N GLY A 384 43.43 -50.33 -16.90
CA GLY A 384 43.12 -50.23 -18.33
C GLY A 384 41.69 -49.81 -18.67
N PHE A 385 40.92 -49.32 -17.70
CA PHE A 385 39.61 -48.73 -17.94
C PHE A 385 39.74 -47.45 -18.79
N SER A 386 38.99 -47.35 -19.89
CA SER A 386 39.12 -46.24 -20.84
C SER A 386 38.40 -44.98 -20.35
N SER A 387 38.83 -43.82 -20.85
CA SER A 387 38.16 -42.54 -20.58
C SER A 387 36.71 -42.51 -21.07
N THR A 388 36.41 -43.19 -22.18
CA THR A 388 35.04 -43.33 -22.71
C THR A 388 34.15 -44.14 -21.78
N GLN A 389 34.66 -45.21 -21.18
CA GLN A 389 33.90 -46.02 -20.22
C GLN A 389 33.59 -45.23 -18.94
N TYR A 390 34.52 -44.41 -18.45
CA TYR A 390 34.23 -43.48 -17.34
C TYR A 390 33.11 -42.50 -17.72
N LEU A 391 33.19 -41.93 -18.92
CA LEU A 391 32.21 -40.96 -19.41
C LEU A 391 30.80 -41.56 -19.49
N ASP A 392 30.67 -42.83 -19.85
CA ASP A 392 29.39 -43.54 -19.85
C ASP A 392 28.80 -43.70 -18.44
N ILE A 393 29.64 -43.99 -17.43
CA ILE A 393 29.22 -44.03 -16.03
C ILE A 393 28.74 -42.63 -15.57
N PHE A 394 29.47 -41.56 -15.89
CA PHE A 394 29.08 -40.20 -15.53
C PHE A 394 27.80 -39.73 -16.25
N ARG A 395 27.57 -40.14 -17.50
CA ARG A 395 26.29 -39.93 -18.18
C ARG A 395 25.15 -40.63 -17.45
N GLY A 396 25.37 -41.87 -16.99
CA GLY A 396 24.40 -42.61 -16.18
C GLY A 396 24.08 -41.91 -14.85
N LEU A 397 25.10 -41.38 -14.17
CA LEU A 397 24.92 -40.56 -12.95
C LEU A 397 24.12 -39.29 -13.24
N SER A 398 24.43 -38.57 -14.33
CA SER A 398 23.71 -37.36 -14.74
C SER A 398 22.24 -37.67 -15.04
N GLN A 399 21.96 -38.76 -15.76
CA GLN A 399 20.59 -39.18 -16.04
C GLN A 399 19.83 -39.56 -14.77
N SER A 400 20.49 -40.29 -13.86
CA SER A 400 19.90 -40.67 -12.57
C SER A 400 19.52 -39.42 -11.76
N LEU A 401 20.38 -38.39 -11.77
CA LEU A 401 20.09 -37.10 -11.13
C LEU A 401 18.90 -36.39 -11.78
N SER A 402 18.83 -36.36 -13.12
CA SER A 402 17.67 -35.79 -13.82
C SER A 402 16.36 -36.49 -13.46
N ASN A 403 16.39 -37.82 -13.32
CA ASN A 403 15.23 -38.60 -12.89
C ASN A 403 14.82 -38.22 -11.46
N ILE A 404 15.78 -38.13 -10.54
CA ILE A 404 15.53 -37.69 -9.15
C ILE A 404 14.85 -36.32 -9.11
N VAL A 405 15.38 -35.34 -9.87
CA VAL A 405 14.80 -33.99 -9.92
C VAL A 405 13.35 -34.01 -10.43
N ASN A 406 13.08 -34.82 -11.45
CA ASN A 406 11.72 -34.94 -11.98
C ASN A 406 10.76 -35.59 -10.97
N ASP A 407 11.17 -36.70 -10.37
CA ASP A 407 10.30 -37.50 -9.48
C ASP A 407 10.01 -36.79 -8.17
N TYR A 408 11.01 -36.14 -7.57
CA TYR A 408 10.91 -35.55 -6.23
C TYR A 408 10.59 -34.05 -6.21
N PHE A 409 10.78 -33.32 -7.32
CA PHE A 409 10.53 -31.88 -7.34
C PHE A 409 9.51 -31.48 -8.41
N ASN A 410 9.74 -31.82 -9.68
CA ASN A 410 8.89 -31.32 -10.76
C ASN A 410 7.48 -31.93 -10.73
N ASN A 411 7.37 -33.25 -10.59
CA ASN A 411 6.09 -33.95 -10.64
C ASN A 411 5.20 -33.62 -9.43
N ILE A 412 5.80 -33.39 -8.26
CA ILE A 412 5.08 -33.08 -7.02
C ILE A 412 4.48 -31.66 -7.06
N HIS A 413 5.21 -30.69 -7.60
CA HIS A 413 4.78 -29.28 -7.61
C HIS A 413 4.09 -28.83 -8.88
N GLN A 414 3.92 -29.70 -9.89
CA GLN A 414 3.29 -29.37 -11.17
C GLN A 414 1.93 -28.68 -10.98
N GLY A 415 1.08 -29.18 -10.07
CA GLY A 415 -0.23 -28.58 -9.79
C GLY A 415 -0.18 -27.21 -9.10
N ASN A 416 0.86 -26.94 -8.29
CA ASN A 416 1.03 -25.67 -7.59
C ASN A 416 1.68 -24.60 -8.48
N LEU A 417 2.59 -24.99 -9.37
CA LEU A 417 3.21 -24.09 -10.34
C LEU A 417 2.17 -23.46 -11.28
N PHE A 418 1.13 -24.22 -11.66
CA PHE A 418 -0.02 -23.69 -12.41
C PHE A 418 -0.84 -22.64 -11.63
N LYS A 419 -0.76 -22.63 -10.29
CA LYS A 419 -1.47 -21.69 -9.42
C LYS A 419 -0.65 -20.45 -9.05
N ILE A 420 0.69 -20.55 -8.99
CA ILE A 420 1.59 -19.46 -8.55
C ILE A 420 1.99 -18.52 -9.71
N VAL A 421 2.31 -19.06 -10.89
CA VAL A 421 2.64 -18.25 -12.10
C VAL A 421 1.59 -17.16 -12.41
N PRO A 422 0.29 -17.40 -12.20
CA PRO A 422 -0.74 -16.39 -12.36
C PRO A 422 -0.71 -15.21 -11.36
N GLU A 423 -0.21 -15.33 -10.12
CA GLU A 423 -0.17 -14.21 -9.12
C GLU A 423 0.68 -13.01 -9.60
N TYR A 424 1.65 -13.25 -10.48
CA TYR A 424 2.39 -12.18 -11.18
C TYR A 424 1.49 -11.28 -12.07
N SER A 425 0.23 -11.65 -12.33
CA SER A 425 -0.70 -10.85 -13.13
C SER A 425 -1.35 -9.69 -12.38
N ASP A 426 -1.42 -9.75 -11.05
CA ASP A 426 -2.33 -8.88 -10.28
C ASP A 426 -1.83 -7.43 -10.24
N ARG A 427 -0.50 -7.24 -10.26
CA ARG A 427 0.12 -5.92 -10.45
C ARG A 427 -0.28 -5.31 -11.79
N LYS A 428 -0.31 -6.10 -12.87
CA LYS A 428 -0.74 -5.64 -14.20
C LYS A 428 -2.23 -5.31 -14.23
N ILE A 429 -3.07 -6.12 -13.61
CA ILE A 429 -4.52 -5.87 -13.49
C ILE A 429 -4.78 -4.54 -12.77
N MET A 430 -4.01 -4.27 -11.71
CA MET A 430 -4.12 -3.03 -10.92
C MET A 430 -3.32 -1.84 -11.48
N GLY A 431 -2.62 -2.01 -12.60
CA GLY A 431 -1.80 -0.95 -13.23
C GLY A 431 -0.59 -0.51 -12.41
N ILE A 432 -0.05 -1.37 -11.54
CA ILE A 432 1.10 -1.10 -10.67
C ILE A 432 2.39 -1.58 -11.37
N SER A 433 3.44 -0.76 -11.33
CA SER A 433 4.74 -1.10 -11.92
C SER A 433 5.42 -2.27 -11.20
N ASP A 434 6.11 -3.12 -11.95
CA ASP A 434 6.95 -4.20 -11.42
C ASP A 434 8.20 -3.65 -10.69
N ASP A 435 8.62 -2.42 -11.02
CA ASP A 435 9.79 -1.77 -10.41
C ASP A 435 9.52 -1.23 -8.99
N TRP A 436 8.27 -1.25 -8.53
CA TRP A 436 7.90 -0.76 -7.21
C TRP A 436 8.11 -1.85 -6.14
N GLY A 437 8.91 -1.53 -5.12
CA GLY A 437 9.01 -2.28 -3.87
C GLY A 437 7.88 -1.95 -2.90
N THR A 438 7.81 -2.68 -1.79
CA THR A 438 6.91 -2.33 -0.66
C THR A 438 7.73 -1.74 0.48
N ALA A 439 7.25 -0.65 1.08
CA ALA A 439 7.81 -0.14 2.33
C ALA A 439 7.39 -1.03 3.50
N VAL A 440 8.11 -0.94 4.62
CA VAL A 440 7.78 -1.60 5.89
C VAL A 440 7.58 -0.53 6.95
N THR A 441 6.38 -0.47 7.53
CA THR A 441 6.05 0.45 8.63
C THR A 441 6.09 -0.31 9.96
N VAL A 442 6.87 0.19 10.91
CA VAL A 442 6.95 -0.34 12.27
C VAL A 442 6.26 0.63 13.22
N GLN A 443 5.19 0.19 13.87
CA GLN A 443 4.35 1.00 14.77
C GLN A 443 4.10 0.28 16.09
N GLN A 444 3.90 1.04 17.17
CA GLN A 444 3.45 0.47 18.43
C GLN A 444 2.04 -0.13 18.28
N MET A 445 1.83 -1.32 18.85
CA MET A 445 0.55 -2.02 18.80
C MET A 445 -0.48 -1.38 19.73
N VAL A 446 -1.74 -1.40 19.28
CA VAL A 446 -2.95 -1.01 20.01
C VAL A 446 -3.99 -2.13 19.84
N PHE A 447 -4.81 -2.40 20.86
CA PHE A 447 -5.66 -3.60 20.89
C PHE A 447 -7.17 -3.32 20.97
N GLY A 448 -7.90 -3.49 19.86
CA GLY A 448 -9.37 -3.43 19.82
C GLY A 448 -10.09 -4.64 20.43
N ASN A 449 -9.36 -5.70 20.78
CA ASN A 449 -9.89 -6.97 21.28
C ASN A 449 -9.57 -7.28 22.75
N PHE A 450 -9.03 -6.33 23.51
CA PHE A 450 -8.65 -6.58 24.90
C PHE A 450 -9.85 -6.51 25.87
N SER A 451 -10.96 -5.88 25.48
CA SER A 451 -12.19 -5.82 26.26
C SER A 451 -13.43 -5.63 25.38
N PRO A 452 -14.66 -5.90 25.88
CA PRO A 452 -15.90 -5.58 25.16
C PRO A 452 -16.10 -4.07 24.91
N SER A 453 -15.41 -3.22 25.68
CA SER A 453 -15.41 -1.76 25.53
C SER A 453 -14.29 -1.23 24.64
N ALA A 454 -13.50 -2.12 24.04
CA ALA A 454 -12.52 -1.81 23.01
C ALA A 454 -13.10 -2.15 21.62
N GLY A 455 -12.48 -1.64 20.57
CA GLY A 455 -12.88 -1.96 19.21
C GLY A 455 -11.96 -1.38 18.15
N SER A 456 -12.20 -1.78 16.91
CA SER A 456 -11.47 -1.30 15.74
C SER A 456 -12.44 -1.02 14.61
N GLY A 457 -12.07 -0.12 13.71
CA GLY A 457 -12.91 0.23 12.58
C GLY A 457 -12.19 0.99 11.48
N VAL A 458 -12.90 1.15 10.39
CA VAL A 458 -12.50 1.94 9.23
C VAL A 458 -13.64 2.90 8.93
N PHE A 459 -13.31 4.18 8.73
CA PHE A 459 -14.31 5.17 8.37
C PHE A 459 -13.77 6.19 7.38
N PHE A 460 -14.70 6.77 6.64
CA PHE A 460 -14.52 7.86 5.72
C PHE A 460 -15.00 9.15 6.38
N THR A 461 -14.30 10.26 6.17
CA THR A 461 -14.73 11.56 6.71
C THR A 461 -16.03 12.06 6.09
N HIS A 462 -16.44 11.47 4.98
CA HIS A 462 -17.64 11.78 4.21
C HIS A 462 -18.23 10.50 3.64
N ASN A 463 -19.48 10.58 3.18
CA ASN A 463 -20.10 9.47 2.47
C ASN A 463 -19.31 9.13 1.18
N PRO A 464 -18.86 7.87 1.00
CA PRO A 464 -18.13 7.44 -0.21
C PRO A 464 -19.03 7.31 -1.44
N ARG A 465 -20.36 7.17 -1.27
CA ARG A 465 -21.32 6.89 -2.36
C ARG A 465 -21.74 8.12 -3.16
N TRP A 466 -21.80 9.31 -2.56
CA TRP A 466 -22.31 10.51 -3.23
C TRP A 466 -21.41 11.72 -3.00
N SER A 467 -21.39 12.65 -3.96
CA SER A 467 -20.52 13.83 -3.97
C SER A 467 -20.95 14.95 -3.00
N GLY A 468 -21.48 14.61 -1.83
CA GLY A 468 -21.87 15.59 -0.82
C GLY A 468 -20.66 16.20 -0.11
N ASP A 469 -20.66 17.52 0.06
CA ASP A 469 -19.60 18.27 0.78
C ASP A 469 -19.79 18.27 2.30
N MET A 470 -20.86 17.64 2.79
CA MET A 470 -21.14 17.56 4.22
C MET A 470 -20.26 16.48 4.87
N LEU A 471 -19.43 16.91 5.82
CA LEU A 471 -18.65 16.02 6.66
C LEU A 471 -19.59 15.15 7.50
N MET A 472 -19.50 13.85 7.28
CA MET A 472 -20.34 12.84 7.91
C MET A 472 -19.53 11.53 8.00
N PRO A 473 -19.02 11.17 9.19
CA PRO A 473 -18.30 9.92 9.37
C PRO A 473 -19.15 8.72 8.92
N TRP A 474 -18.59 7.94 8.01
CA TRP A 474 -19.25 6.80 7.37
C TRP A 474 -18.31 5.60 7.35
N GLY A 475 -18.74 4.43 7.79
CA GLY A 475 -17.90 3.23 7.70
C GLY A 475 -18.36 2.12 8.61
N ASP A 476 -17.43 1.24 8.97
CA ASP A 476 -17.71 0.06 9.76
C ASP A 476 -16.75 -0.06 10.94
N PHE A 477 -17.29 -0.49 12.09
CA PHE A 477 -16.49 -0.86 13.25
C PHE A 477 -17.00 -2.17 13.87
N THR A 478 -16.21 -2.71 14.79
CA THR A 478 -16.55 -3.89 15.59
C THR A 478 -16.05 -3.70 17.01
N SER A 479 -16.82 -4.17 17.99
CA SER A 479 -16.44 -4.16 19.41
C SER A 479 -15.77 -5.48 19.79
N GLY A 480 -14.67 -5.42 20.54
CA GLY A 480 -13.96 -6.59 21.06
C GLY A 480 -13.22 -7.41 20.00
N ASN A 481 -12.99 -6.86 18.82
CA ASN A 481 -12.29 -7.52 17.70
C ASN A 481 -11.23 -6.58 17.10
N GLN A 482 -10.37 -7.10 16.23
CA GLN A 482 -9.28 -6.35 15.59
C GLN A 482 -9.67 -5.85 14.20
N GLY A 483 -8.85 -4.96 13.62
CA GLY A 483 -9.09 -4.41 12.28
C GLY A 483 -9.19 -5.47 11.18
N GLU A 484 -8.44 -6.57 11.28
CA GLU A 484 -8.52 -7.71 10.34
C GLU A 484 -9.93 -8.31 10.26
N ASP A 485 -10.64 -8.37 11.39
CA ASP A 485 -11.99 -8.91 11.47
C ASP A 485 -13.00 -8.02 10.70
N VAL A 486 -12.78 -6.69 10.70
CA VAL A 486 -13.61 -5.72 9.97
C VAL A 486 -13.47 -5.91 8.46
N VAL A 487 -12.23 -6.07 7.97
CA VAL A 487 -11.94 -6.13 6.53
C VAL A 487 -12.28 -7.50 5.94
N SER A 488 -12.02 -8.58 6.69
CA SER A 488 -12.31 -9.96 6.27
C SER A 488 -13.81 -10.26 6.15
N GLY A 489 -14.66 -9.49 6.82
CA GLY A 489 -16.11 -9.73 6.82
C GLY A 489 -16.54 -10.98 7.59
N LEU A 490 -15.64 -11.58 8.38
CA LEU A 490 -15.91 -12.75 9.22
C LEU A 490 -16.77 -12.42 10.45
N VAL A 491 -16.70 -11.18 10.91
CA VAL A 491 -17.52 -10.68 12.01
C VAL A 491 -18.61 -9.75 11.50
N ARG A 492 -19.69 -9.65 12.27
CA ARG A 492 -20.73 -8.65 12.02
C ARG A 492 -20.15 -7.27 12.32
N THR A 493 -20.20 -6.38 11.35
CA THR A 493 -19.80 -4.98 11.53
C THR A 493 -20.99 -4.11 11.92
N HIS A 494 -20.69 -2.99 12.55
CA HIS A 494 -21.62 -1.98 13.02
C HIS A 494 -21.34 -0.62 12.35
N PRO A 495 -22.37 0.20 12.09
CA PRO A 495 -22.21 1.46 11.36
C PRO A 495 -21.55 2.52 12.24
N ILE A 496 -20.84 3.48 11.64
CA ILE A 496 -20.18 4.55 12.41
C ILE A 496 -21.20 5.59 12.90
N SER A 497 -22.17 5.97 12.07
CA SER A 497 -23.20 6.97 12.41
C SER A 497 -24.63 6.44 12.32
N VAL A 498 -25.54 7.06 13.06
CA VAL A 498 -26.98 6.76 13.04
C VAL A 498 -27.55 6.99 11.63
N ARG A 499 -27.19 8.11 11.02
CA ARG A 499 -27.64 8.46 9.67
C ARG A 499 -27.13 7.48 8.61
N GLN A 500 -25.92 6.95 8.76
CA GLN A 500 -25.45 5.85 7.92
C GLN A 500 -26.34 4.62 8.09
N ALA A 501 -26.63 4.23 9.34
CA ALA A 501 -27.43 3.05 9.64
C ALA A 501 -28.81 3.11 8.97
N GLU A 502 -29.49 4.26 9.06
CA GLU A 502 -30.77 4.50 8.40
C GLU A 502 -30.70 4.35 6.88
N ASN A 503 -29.65 4.91 6.25
CA ASN A 503 -29.45 4.81 4.80
C ASN A 503 -29.10 3.39 4.34
N GLU A 504 -28.43 2.61 5.17
CA GLU A 504 -28.02 1.23 4.86
C GLU A 504 -29.03 0.18 5.33
N ASN A 505 -30.20 0.58 5.85
CA ASN A 505 -31.18 -0.30 6.49
C ASN A 505 -30.57 -1.19 7.57
N ARG A 506 -29.63 -0.64 8.34
CA ARG A 506 -28.97 -1.27 9.50
C ARG A 506 -29.57 -0.74 10.79
N ASP A 507 -29.36 -1.47 11.88
CA ASP A 507 -29.83 -1.09 13.21
C ASP A 507 -29.10 0.16 13.73
N PRO A 508 -29.79 1.31 13.88
CA PRO A 508 -29.15 2.56 14.32
C PRO A 508 -28.64 2.50 15.76
N GLU A 509 -29.30 1.74 16.64
CA GLU A 509 -28.89 1.53 18.04
C GLU A 509 -27.54 0.83 18.17
N SER A 510 -27.12 0.14 17.11
CA SER A 510 -25.84 -0.54 17.04
C SER A 510 -24.68 0.35 16.57
N SER A 511 -24.92 1.63 16.28
CA SER A 511 -23.91 2.54 15.73
C SER A 511 -22.84 2.98 16.74
N LEU A 512 -21.65 3.35 16.25
CA LEU A 512 -20.56 3.87 17.10
C LEU A 512 -20.99 5.16 17.81
N GLU A 513 -21.76 6.00 17.11
CA GLU A 513 -22.35 7.23 17.64
C GLU A 513 -23.19 7.00 18.91
N ILE A 514 -23.89 5.86 19.01
CA ILE A 514 -24.71 5.51 20.19
C ILE A 514 -23.91 4.71 21.22
N LEU A 515 -23.18 3.69 20.79
CA LEU A 515 -22.48 2.77 21.70
C LEU A 515 -21.24 3.39 22.35
N PHE A 516 -20.52 4.26 21.63
CA PHE A 516 -19.27 4.89 22.05
C PHE A 516 -19.23 6.38 21.68
N PRO A 517 -20.09 7.22 22.28
CA PRO A 517 -20.31 8.61 21.85
C PRO A 517 -19.05 9.48 21.95
N SER A 518 -18.21 9.28 22.96
CA SER A 518 -16.93 9.99 23.10
C SER A 518 -15.96 9.66 21.97
N ILE A 519 -15.84 8.38 21.62
CA ILE A 519 -15.00 7.94 20.50
C ILE A 519 -15.49 8.54 19.19
N TYR A 520 -16.80 8.46 18.92
CA TYR A 520 -17.40 9.06 17.73
C TYR A 520 -17.19 10.58 17.67
N HIS A 521 -17.31 11.27 18.81
CA HIS A 521 -17.04 12.71 18.89
C HIS A 521 -15.60 13.02 18.48
N SER A 522 -14.62 12.28 19.01
CA SER A 522 -13.21 12.44 18.63
C SER A 522 -12.98 12.17 17.15
N LEU A 523 -13.58 11.11 16.57
CA LEU A 523 -13.49 10.85 15.12
C LEU A 523 -13.98 12.05 14.30
N ARG A 524 -15.09 12.66 14.71
CA ARG A 524 -15.69 13.79 14.01
C ARG A 524 -14.85 15.07 14.14
N GLU A 525 -14.28 15.35 15.30
CA GLU A 525 -13.43 16.52 15.48
C GLU A 525 -12.12 16.40 14.68
N TRP A 526 -11.46 15.24 14.73
CA TRP A 526 -10.30 14.97 13.87
C TRP A 526 -10.63 15.07 12.39
N SER A 527 -11.77 14.55 11.96
CA SER A 527 -12.24 14.70 10.58
C SER A 527 -12.37 16.17 10.17
N LYS A 528 -12.91 17.03 11.06
CA LYS A 528 -13.05 18.47 10.79
C LYS A 528 -11.71 19.16 10.74
N GLU A 529 -10.80 18.80 11.63
CA GLU A 529 -9.45 19.36 11.66
C GLU A 529 -8.72 19.07 10.35
N LEU A 530 -8.67 17.79 9.94
CA LEU A 530 -8.02 17.38 8.69
C LEU A 530 -8.64 18.07 7.45
N VAL A 531 -9.97 18.05 7.33
CA VAL A 531 -10.66 18.55 6.13
C VAL A 531 -10.74 20.08 6.10
N TYR A 532 -11.18 20.72 7.19
CA TYR A 532 -11.47 22.16 7.18
C TYR A 532 -10.29 23.02 7.59
N GLN A 533 -9.47 22.57 8.54
CA GLN A 533 -8.31 23.34 9.02
C GLN A 533 -7.09 23.06 8.15
N HIS A 534 -6.73 21.78 7.97
CA HIS A 534 -5.58 21.37 7.16
C HIS A 534 -5.87 21.27 5.65
N ARG A 535 -7.13 21.44 5.24
CA ARG A 535 -7.55 21.45 3.82
C ARG A 535 -7.24 20.15 3.09
N TRP A 536 -7.18 19.04 3.80
CA TRP A 536 -7.01 17.74 3.18
C TRP A 536 -8.25 17.35 2.39
N SER A 537 -8.04 16.57 1.33
CA SER A 537 -9.12 15.87 0.64
C SER A 537 -9.91 15.02 1.64
N PRO A 538 -11.17 14.62 1.34
CA PRO A 538 -11.86 13.62 2.13
C PRO A 538 -10.96 12.39 2.38
N GLN A 539 -10.92 11.90 3.62
CA GLN A 539 -9.98 10.87 4.08
C GLN A 539 -10.72 9.56 4.37
N GLU A 540 -10.05 8.46 4.08
CA GLU A 540 -10.33 7.13 4.62
C GLU A 540 -9.34 6.86 5.74
N MET A 541 -9.83 6.48 6.91
CA MET A 541 -9.07 6.41 8.14
C MET A 541 -9.33 5.08 8.85
N GLU A 542 -8.27 4.45 9.34
CA GLU A 542 -8.33 3.26 10.19
C GLU A 542 -8.06 3.66 11.64
N PHE A 543 -8.86 3.14 12.56
CA PHE A 543 -8.76 3.46 13.98
C PHE A 543 -8.96 2.24 14.86
N THR A 544 -8.39 2.32 16.06
CA THR A 544 -8.61 1.37 17.15
C THR A 544 -8.79 2.15 18.44
N PHE A 545 -9.68 1.69 19.31
CA PHE A 545 -9.83 2.23 20.66
C PHE A 545 -9.73 1.10 21.69
N GLU A 546 -8.96 1.33 22.76
CA GLU A 546 -8.76 0.33 23.83
C GLU A 546 -9.80 0.45 24.96
N GLY A 547 -10.58 1.53 24.94
CA GLY A 547 -11.60 1.86 25.93
C GLY A 547 -12.57 2.93 25.41
N PRO A 548 -13.61 3.29 26.17
CA PRO A 548 -14.70 4.12 25.68
C PRO A 548 -14.40 5.63 25.74
N ARG A 549 -13.21 6.07 26.17
CA ARG A 549 -12.88 7.50 26.36
C ARG A 549 -12.07 8.03 25.18
N GLU A 550 -12.10 9.34 24.98
CA GLU A 550 -11.39 10.01 23.88
C GLU A 550 -9.88 9.72 23.86
N GLY A 551 -9.24 9.65 25.04
CA GLY A 551 -7.81 9.33 25.16
C GLY A 551 -7.44 7.88 24.87
N ASP A 552 -8.43 7.01 24.70
CA ASP A 552 -8.23 5.60 24.35
C ASP A 552 -8.29 5.37 22.83
N LEU A 553 -8.55 6.41 22.02
CA LEU A 553 -8.64 6.35 20.57
C LEU A 553 -7.27 6.56 19.90
N TYR A 554 -6.96 5.69 18.95
CA TYR A 554 -5.74 5.72 18.15
C TYR A 554 -6.08 5.65 16.67
N PHE A 555 -5.55 6.57 15.87
CA PHE A 555 -5.56 6.48 14.42
C PHE A 555 -4.34 5.72 13.95
N LEU A 556 -4.56 4.70 13.10
CA LEU A 556 -3.52 3.80 12.63
C LEU A 556 -3.08 4.16 11.20
N GLN A 557 -4.04 4.55 10.36
CA GLN A 557 -3.79 4.90 8.97
C GLN A 557 -4.75 6.00 8.52
N THR A 558 -4.30 6.86 7.61
CA THR A 558 -5.15 7.77 6.85
C THR A 558 -4.67 7.81 5.41
N ARG A 559 -5.61 7.91 4.47
CA ARG A 559 -5.33 8.09 3.05
C ARG A 559 -6.44 8.87 2.38
N ASP A 560 -6.12 9.49 1.25
CA ASP A 560 -7.13 10.14 0.42
C ASP A 560 -8.20 9.13 -0.01
N MET A 561 -9.46 9.53 0.12
CA MET A 561 -10.57 8.80 -0.48
C MET A 561 -10.43 8.82 -2.01
N GLY A 562 -10.73 7.70 -2.66
CA GLY A 562 -10.80 7.63 -4.12
C GLY A 562 -11.78 8.65 -4.71
N MET A 563 -11.47 9.20 -5.89
CA MET A 563 -12.27 10.25 -6.54
C MET A 563 -13.74 9.83 -6.69
N ARG A 564 -14.65 10.69 -6.21
CA ARG A 564 -16.11 10.56 -6.38
C ARG A 564 -16.50 11.01 -7.80
N GLU A 565 -16.34 10.14 -8.78
CA GLU A 565 -16.86 10.43 -10.11
C GLU A 565 -18.40 10.33 -10.10
N ARG A 566 -19.09 11.43 -10.42
CA ARG A 566 -20.50 11.39 -10.80
C ARG A 566 -20.60 10.60 -12.11
N LYS A 567 -20.97 9.32 -12.04
CA LYS A 567 -21.29 8.52 -13.23
C LYS A 567 -22.79 8.63 -13.54
N MET A 568 -23.12 8.58 -14.82
CA MET A 568 -24.50 8.30 -15.24
C MET A 568 -24.85 6.90 -14.76
N GLU A 569 -25.90 6.76 -13.96
CA GLU A 569 -26.21 5.50 -13.30
C GLU A 569 -27.60 4.97 -13.66
N SER A 570 -27.68 3.65 -13.72
CA SER A 570 -28.87 2.88 -14.04
C SER A 570 -29.79 2.74 -12.82
N SER A 571 -31.09 2.77 -13.05
CA SER A 571 -32.13 2.46 -12.06
C SER A 571 -33.13 1.43 -12.63
N PHE A 572 -33.77 0.64 -11.77
CA PHE A 572 -34.78 -0.31 -12.25
C PHE A 572 -36.04 0.42 -12.71
N ASP A 573 -36.53 0.04 -13.88
CA ASP A 573 -37.83 0.47 -14.39
C ASP A 573 -38.93 -0.41 -13.77
N HIS A 574 -39.54 0.08 -12.70
CA HIS A 574 -40.59 -0.64 -11.99
C HIS A 574 -41.93 -0.69 -12.75
N GLY A 575 -42.10 0.03 -13.87
CA GLY A 575 -43.34 0.06 -14.63
C GLY A 575 -44.58 0.33 -13.76
N SER A 576 -45.77 -0.05 -14.26
CA SER A 576 -47.05 -0.02 -13.53
C SER A 576 -47.54 -1.42 -13.12
N GLY A 577 -46.65 -2.41 -13.15
CA GLY A 577 -46.94 -3.82 -12.82
C GLY A 577 -46.73 -4.17 -11.34
N PRO A 578 -47.06 -5.41 -10.93
CA PRO A 578 -46.80 -5.88 -9.57
C PRO A 578 -45.28 -5.88 -9.28
N PRO A 579 -44.86 -5.57 -8.03
CA PRO A 579 -43.46 -5.45 -7.68
C PRO A 579 -42.75 -6.81 -7.87
N PRO A 580 -41.51 -6.80 -8.40
CA PRO A 580 -40.78 -8.04 -8.65
C PRO A 580 -40.47 -8.78 -7.34
N PRO A 581 -40.32 -10.12 -7.38
CA PRO A 581 -40.04 -10.90 -6.18
C PRO A 581 -38.68 -10.52 -5.58
N VAL A 582 -38.69 -9.91 -4.39
CA VAL A 582 -37.48 -9.57 -3.63
C VAL A 582 -36.87 -10.85 -3.05
N LEU A 583 -35.61 -11.11 -3.39
CA LEU A 583 -34.84 -12.24 -2.86
C LEU A 583 -34.16 -11.88 -1.54
N GLY A 584 -33.75 -10.62 -1.38
CA GLY A 584 -33.07 -10.16 -0.19
C GLY A 584 -32.62 -8.71 -0.31
N HIS A 585 -31.90 -8.28 0.72
CA HIS A 585 -31.28 -6.97 0.80
C HIS A 585 -29.90 -7.13 1.43
N GLY A 586 -28.95 -6.31 1.01
CA GLY A 586 -27.61 -6.20 1.56
C GLY A 586 -27.18 -4.73 1.61
N ILE A 587 -25.89 -4.48 1.73
CA ILE A 587 -25.29 -3.14 1.70
C ILE A 587 -24.87 -2.86 0.26
N GLY A 588 -25.50 -1.88 -0.40
CA GLY A 588 -25.05 -1.40 -1.71
C GLY A 588 -23.68 -0.72 -1.60
N VAL A 589 -22.72 -1.08 -2.45
CA VAL A 589 -21.37 -0.51 -2.39
C VAL A 589 -21.10 0.40 -3.58
N SER A 590 -21.32 -0.10 -4.79
CA SER A 590 -20.95 0.59 -6.03
C SER A 590 -21.85 0.15 -7.18
N GLY A 591 -22.07 1.05 -8.15
CA GLY A 591 -22.88 0.80 -9.34
C GLY A 591 -24.39 0.91 -9.09
N GLY A 592 -25.14 1.14 -10.18
CA GLY A 592 -26.60 1.24 -10.16
C GLY A 592 -27.31 -0.10 -10.34
N ALA A 593 -28.52 -0.05 -10.88
CA ALA A 593 -29.30 -1.23 -11.22
C ALA A 593 -28.62 -2.07 -12.32
N MET A 594 -28.47 -3.38 -12.07
CA MET A 594 -27.91 -4.36 -13.00
C MET A 594 -28.76 -5.64 -13.01
N SER A 595 -28.86 -6.29 -14.17
CA SER A 595 -29.44 -7.63 -14.31
C SER A 595 -28.47 -8.53 -15.04
N GLY A 596 -28.17 -9.70 -14.48
CA GLY A 596 -27.18 -10.62 -15.02
C GLY A 596 -27.40 -12.06 -14.61
N ARG A 597 -26.60 -12.96 -15.19
CA ARG A 597 -26.58 -14.39 -14.87
C ARG A 597 -25.65 -14.65 -13.68
N ILE A 598 -26.07 -15.55 -12.80
CA ILE A 598 -25.24 -16.03 -11.68
C ILE A 598 -24.07 -16.85 -12.20
N VAL A 599 -22.88 -16.61 -11.65
CA VAL A 599 -21.64 -17.38 -11.85
C VAL A 599 -20.90 -17.57 -10.52
N PHE A 600 -20.11 -18.65 -10.40
CA PHE A 600 -19.32 -18.96 -9.20
C PHE A 600 -17.83 -19.17 -9.48
N SER A 601 -17.42 -19.34 -10.74
CA SER A 601 -16.00 -19.54 -11.09
C SER A 601 -15.60 -18.90 -12.41
N ILE A 602 -14.28 -18.72 -12.60
CA ILE A 602 -13.69 -18.15 -13.81
C ILE A 602 -13.98 -18.99 -15.07
N GLU A 603 -14.07 -20.31 -14.94
CA GLU A 603 -14.42 -21.19 -16.06
C GLU A 603 -15.84 -20.94 -16.55
N GLU A 604 -16.76 -20.65 -15.62
CA GLU A 604 -18.15 -20.32 -15.95
C GLU A 604 -18.26 -18.95 -16.61
N ILE A 605 -17.52 -17.97 -16.10
CA ILE A 605 -17.44 -16.64 -16.71
C ILE A 605 -16.96 -16.76 -18.16
N ASN A 606 -15.83 -17.42 -18.38
CA ASN A 606 -15.27 -17.63 -19.72
C ASN A 606 -16.22 -18.38 -20.65
N LYS A 607 -16.98 -19.35 -20.13
CA LYS A 607 -17.98 -20.07 -20.91
C LYS A 607 -19.12 -19.13 -21.32
N TRP A 608 -19.72 -18.41 -20.38
CA TRP A 608 -20.84 -17.51 -20.69
C TRP A 608 -20.44 -16.34 -21.58
N ARG A 609 -19.22 -15.83 -21.46
CA ARG A 609 -18.70 -14.82 -22.39
C ARG A 609 -18.58 -15.32 -23.83
N LYS A 610 -18.34 -16.63 -24.03
CA LYS A 610 -18.34 -17.26 -25.37
C LYS A 610 -19.75 -17.53 -25.88
N ASP A 611 -20.59 -18.08 -25.02
CA ASP A 611 -21.95 -18.51 -25.39
C ASP A 611 -22.90 -17.32 -25.57
N GLU A 612 -22.78 -16.28 -24.73
CA GLU A 612 -23.62 -15.08 -24.69
C GLU A 612 -22.79 -13.82 -24.37
N PRO A 613 -21.99 -13.29 -25.32
CA PRO A 613 -21.03 -12.20 -25.06
C PRO A 613 -21.65 -10.89 -24.54
N GLY A 614 -22.94 -10.64 -24.81
CA GLY A 614 -23.66 -9.45 -24.37
C GLY A 614 -24.37 -9.58 -23.01
N THR A 615 -24.30 -10.75 -22.36
CA THR A 615 -24.98 -10.98 -21.08
C THR A 615 -24.10 -10.58 -19.91
N SER A 616 -24.63 -9.74 -19.02
CA SER A 616 -23.95 -9.38 -17.78
C SER A 616 -23.86 -10.57 -16.82
N LEU A 617 -22.75 -10.68 -16.09
CA LEU A 617 -22.46 -11.78 -15.17
C LEU A 617 -22.29 -11.25 -13.75
N ILE A 618 -22.94 -11.91 -12.79
CA ILE A 618 -22.90 -11.54 -11.37
C ILE A 618 -22.26 -12.69 -10.59
N LEU A 619 -21.09 -12.42 -10.02
CA LEU A 619 -20.34 -13.37 -9.19
C LEU A 619 -20.97 -13.44 -7.80
N LEU A 620 -21.28 -14.66 -7.35
CA LEU A 620 -21.83 -14.92 -6.01
C LEU A 620 -20.80 -15.64 -5.14
N ARG A 621 -20.54 -15.10 -3.95
CA ARG A 621 -19.62 -15.68 -2.96
C ARG A 621 -20.20 -15.58 -1.54
N ASN A 622 -19.73 -16.42 -0.61
CA ASN A 622 -20.06 -16.22 0.81
C ASN A 622 -19.29 -15.01 1.36
N ASP A 623 -18.00 -14.96 1.06
CA ASP A 623 -17.02 -13.92 1.38
C ASP A 623 -15.96 -13.91 0.27
N THR A 624 -15.14 -12.86 0.19
CA THR A 624 -14.08 -12.75 -0.82
C THR A 624 -12.72 -12.70 -0.16
N VAL A 625 -11.75 -13.36 -0.77
CA VAL A 625 -10.33 -13.30 -0.41
C VAL A 625 -9.53 -12.63 -1.54
N PRO A 626 -8.26 -12.23 -1.32
CA PRO A 626 -7.41 -11.64 -2.37
C PRO A 626 -7.35 -12.48 -3.65
N ASP A 627 -7.37 -13.81 -3.52
CA ASP A 627 -7.30 -14.75 -4.65
C ASP A 627 -8.50 -14.64 -5.63
N ASP A 628 -9.64 -14.07 -5.20
CA ASP A 628 -10.84 -13.89 -6.04
C ASP A 628 -10.73 -12.71 -7.03
N ILE A 629 -9.63 -11.96 -7.04
CA ILE A 629 -9.46 -10.73 -7.83
C ILE A 629 -9.77 -10.93 -9.33
N ARG A 630 -9.45 -12.11 -9.87
CA ARG A 630 -9.62 -12.43 -11.29
C ARG A 630 -11.08 -12.65 -11.64
N GLU A 631 -11.79 -13.43 -10.84
CA GLU A 631 -13.22 -13.66 -10.96
C GLU A 631 -13.99 -12.34 -10.83
N ILE A 632 -13.61 -11.49 -9.87
CA ILE A 632 -14.21 -10.17 -9.67
C ILE A 632 -13.92 -9.26 -10.87
N TYR A 633 -12.69 -9.29 -11.41
CA TYR A 633 -12.30 -8.49 -12.57
C TYR A 633 -13.08 -8.87 -13.84
N GLU A 634 -13.30 -10.16 -14.08
CA GLU A 634 -14.00 -10.65 -15.27
C GLU A 634 -15.53 -10.60 -15.15
N ALA A 635 -16.08 -10.59 -13.93
CA ALA A 635 -17.51 -10.39 -13.68
C ALA A 635 -17.94 -8.93 -13.85
N ASP A 636 -19.23 -8.68 -14.06
CA ASP A 636 -19.79 -7.32 -14.16
C ASP A 636 -20.36 -6.82 -12.83
N GLY A 637 -20.81 -7.75 -11.99
CA GLY A 637 -21.28 -7.48 -10.63
C GLY A 637 -20.84 -8.52 -9.61
N LEU A 638 -20.92 -8.13 -8.34
CA LEU A 638 -20.52 -8.94 -7.18
C LEU A 638 -21.65 -8.93 -6.14
N LEU A 639 -21.98 -10.11 -5.62
CA LEU A 639 -22.91 -10.28 -4.51
C LEU A 639 -22.31 -11.20 -3.45
N THR A 640 -22.16 -10.71 -2.22
CA THR A 640 -21.62 -11.51 -1.10
C THR A 640 -22.63 -11.71 0.03
N ALA A 641 -22.53 -12.86 0.72
CA ALA A 641 -23.36 -13.15 1.89
C ALA A 641 -22.91 -12.37 3.13
N ARG A 642 -21.59 -12.16 3.25
CA ARG A 642 -20.94 -11.48 4.38
C ARG A 642 -20.14 -10.26 3.89
N GLY A 643 -19.72 -9.42 4.84
CA GLY A 643 -18.94 -8.21 4.58
C GLY A 643 -19.73 -6.91 4.80
N GLY A 644 -19.03 -5.91 5.35
CA GLY A 644 -19.51 -4.53 5.49
C GLY A 644 -19.17 -3.65 4.28
N SER A 645 -19.53 -2.37 4.36
CA SER A 645 -19.22 -1.33 3.38
C SER A 645 -17.72 -1.10 3.15
N THR A 646 -16.88 -1.50 4.11
CA THR A 646 -15.41 -1.45 4.03
C THR A 646 -14.75 -2.83 3.92
N SER A 647 -15.50 -3.87 3.56
CA SER A 647 -14.94 -5.21 3.37
C SER A 647 -14.04 -5.30 2.13
N HIS A 648 -13.21 -6.34 2.05
CA HIS A 648 -12.39 -6.62 0.87
C HIS A 648 -13.21 -6.59 -0.44
N ALA A 649 -14.36 -7.27 -0.46
CA ALA A 649 -15.31 -7.28 -1.58
C ALA A 649 -15.74 -5.86 -1.98
N ALA A 650 -16.07 -5.03 -1.00
CA ALA A 650 -16.55 -3.68 -1.23
C ALA A 650 -15.46 -2.78 -1.86
N ILE A 651 -14.25 -2.80 -1.28
CA ILE A 651 -13.12 -1.99 -1.73
C ILE A 651 -12.68 -2.37 -3.15
N VAL A 652 -12.52 -3.67 -3.41
CA VAL A 652 -12.07 -4.18 -4.72
C VAL A 652 -13.12 -3.90 -5.80
N ALA A 653 -14.39 -4.21 -5.54
CA ALA A 653 -15.46 -3.99 -6.52
C ALA A 653 -15.63 -2.51 -6.87
N HIS A 654 -15.55 -1.61 -5.88
CA HIS A 654 -15.58 -0.17 -6.11
C HIS A 654 -14.41 0.29 -6.98
N ARG A 655 -13.17 -0.13 -6.67
CA ARG A 655 -11.98 0.22 -7.46
C ARG A 655 -12.05 -0.28 -8.89
N LEU A 656 -12.63 -1.47 -9.11
CA LEU A 656 -12.82 -2.07 -10.44
C LEU A 656 -14.09 -1.59 -11.15
N GLY A 657 -14.87 -0.69 -10.55
CA GLY A 657 -16.08 -0.14 -11.15
C GLY A 657 -17.21 -1.17 -11.35
N LYS A 658 -17.30 -2.19 -10.51
CA LYS A 658 -18.29 -3.26 -10.59
C LYS A 658 -19.57 -2.91 -9.82
N THR A 659 -20.71 -3.45 -10.25
CA THR A 659 -21.96 -3.31 -9.48
C THR A 659 -21.93 -4.26 -8.28
N CYS A 660 -21.98 -3.76 -7.05
CA CYS A 660 -21.65 -4.55 -5.87
C CYS A 660 -22.66 -4.38 -4.73
N VAL A 661 -23.09 -5.51 -4.18
CA VAL A 661 -23.90 -5.61 -2.95
C VAL A 661 -23.23 -6.61 -2.01
N VAL A 662 -22.97 -6.20 -0.77
CA VAL A 662 -22.29 -7.05 0.23
C VAL A 662 -23.18 -7.33 1.44
N GLY A 663 -22.85 -8.34 2.23
CA GLY A 663 -23.53 -8.59 3.51
C GLY A 663 -24.99 -9.05 3.38
N CYS A 664 -25.35 -9.74 2.30
CA CYS A 664 -26.68 -10.32 2.18
C CYS A 664 -26.85 -11.56 3.09
N SER A 665 -27.28 -11.36 4.33
CA SER A 665 -27.44 -12.43 5.33
C SER A 665 -28.36 -13.59 4.92
N ARG A 666 -29.22 -13.38 3.92
CA ARG A 666 -30.15 -14.39 3.37
C ARG A 666 -29.55 -15.20 2.21
N LEU A 667 -28.29 -14.93 1.83
CA LEU A 667 -27.56 -15.65 0.82
C LEU A 667 -26.70 -16.75 1.47
N THR A 668 -26.67 -17.93 0.85
CA THR A 668 -25.73 -19.00 1.18
C THR A 668 -25.26 -19.65 -0.11
N CYS A 669 -23.97 -19.58 -0.37
CA CYS A 669 -23.36 -20.12 -1.58
C CYS A 669 -22.71 -21.48 -1.29
N VAL A 670 -22.92 -22.44 -2.20
CA VAL A 670 -22.20 -23.71 -2.25
C VAL A 670 -21.47 -23.76 -3.58
N GLU A 671 -20.28 -23.17 -3.60
CA GLU A 671 -19.50 -22.90 -4.81
C GLU A 671 -19.12 -24.19 -5.55
N ARG A 672 -18.78 -25.26 -4.80
CA ARG A 672 -18.50 -26.59 -5.34
C ARG A 672 -19.65 -27.13 -6.19
N ASP A 673 -20.88 -26.86 -5.75
CA ASP A 673 -22.10 -27.33 -6.42
C ASP A 673 -22.64 -26.30 -7.41
N ARG A 674 -22.02 -25.12 -7.53
CA ARG A 674 -22.46 -24.00 -8.38
C ARG A 674 -23.92 -23.62 -8.13
N THR A 675 -24.30 -23.63 -6.87
CA THR A 675 -25.65 -23.25 -6.42
C THR A 675 -25.60 -22.31 -5.24
N CYS A 676 -26.65 -21.52 -5.10
CA CYS A 676 -26.88 -20.68 -3.93
C CYS A 676 -28.32 -20.81 -3.45
N THR A 677 -28.52 -20.49 -2.18
CA THR A 677 -29.85 -20.27 -1.62
C THR A 677 -29.99 -18.81 -1.26
N ILE A 678 -30.97 -18.12 -1.81
CA ILE A 678 -31.26 -16.71 -1.51
C ILE A 678 -32.77 -16.50 -1.36
N GLY A 679 -33.19 -15.86 -0.26
CA GLY A 679 -34.61 -15.61 -0.02
C GLY A 679 -35.45 -16.89 0.11
N GLY A 680 -34.84 -18.02 0.48
CA GLY A 680 -35.48 -19.33 0.55
C GLY A 680 -35.66 -20.05 -0.79
N ARG A 681 -35.06 -19.54 -1.88
CA ARG A 681 -35.05 -20.18 -3.20
C ARG A 681 -33.65 -20.69 -3.53
N LYS A 682 -33.57 -21.88 -4.12
CA LYS A 682 -32.32 -22.44 -4.65
C LYS A 682 -32.15 -22.00 -6.10
N LEU A 683 -31.05 -21.31 -6.39
CA LEU A 683 -30.64 -20.87 -7.72
C LEU A 683 -29.30 -21.50 -8.09
N GLY A 684 -29.01 -21.58 -9.39
CA GLY A 684 -27.78 -22.14 -9.91
C GLY A 684 -27.11 -21.23 -10.94
N THR A 685 -25.96 -21.69 -11.44
CA THR A 685 -25.26 -21.01 -12.52
C THR A 685 -26.18 -20.75 -13.72
N GLY A 686 -26.12 -19.55 -14.28
CA GLY A 686 -26.92 -19.14 -15.42
C GLY A 686 -28.32 -18.61 -15.08
N ASP A 687 -28.83 -18.80 -13.86
CA ASP A 687 -30.09 -18.16 -13.44
C ASP A 687 -29.94 -16.64 -13.41
N HIS A 688 -31.01 -15.93 -13.76
CA HIS A 688 -30.99 -14.47 -13.77
C HIS A 688 -31.39 -13.89 -12.43
N ILE A 689 -30.61 -12.91 -11.98
CA ILE A 689 -30.95 -12.05 -10.85
C ILE A 689 -30.71 -10.59 -11.24
N SER A 690 -31.32 -9.69 -10.47
CA SER A 690 -31.10 -8.26 -10.59
C SER A 690 -30.67 -7.68 -9.25
N ILE A 691 -29.60 -6.90 -9.25
CA ILE A 691 -29.04 -6.26 -8.07
C ILE A 691 -29.00 -4.74 -8.25
N ASP A 692 -29.27 -4.00 -7.18
CA ASP A 692 -29.05 -2.56 -7.11
C ASP A 692 -27.83 -2.28 -6.23
N GLY A 693 -26.73 -1.85 -6.82
CA GLY A 693 -25.49 -1.56 -6.10
C GLY A 693 -25.55 -0.30 -5.21
N ARG A 694 -26.63 0.50 -5.29
CA ARG A 694 -26.84 1.70 -4.47
C ARG A 694 -27.78 1.41 -3.31
N GLU A 695 -28.94 0.83 -3.61
CA GLU A 695 -29.94 0.51 -2.59
C GLU A 695 -29.58 -0.78 -1.83
N GLY A 696 -28.82 -1.70 -2.44
CA GLY A 696 -28.57 -3.02 -1.87
C GLY A 696 -29.70 -4.03 -2.10
N SER A 697 -30.69 -3.67 -2.93
CA SER A 697 -31.87 -4.49 -3.23
C SER A 697 -31.56 -5.61 -4.21
N ILE A 698 -32.08 -6.83 -3.95
CA ILE A 698 -31.84 -8.02 -4.78
C ILE A 698 -33.16 -8.64 -5.21
N TYR A 699 -33.35 -8.85 -6.51
CA TYR A 699 -34.59 -9.31 -7.12
C TYR A 699 -34.38 -10.58 -7.97
N LEU A 700 -35.44 -11.39 -8.05
CA LEU A 700 -35.46 -12.57 -8.90
C LEU A 700 -35.73 -12.19 -10.36
N GLY A 701 -34.94 -12.78 -11.26
CA GLY A 701 -35.12 -12.63 -12.70
C GLY A 701 -34.44 -11.39 -13.28
N LYS A 702 -34.76 -11.10 -14.56
CA LYS A 702 -34.20 -10.00 -15.32
C LYS A 702 -35.17 -8.80 -15.31
N LEU A 703 -34.78 -7.73 -14.63
CA LEU A 703 -35.53 -6.48 -14.61
C LEU A 703 -35.13 -5.56 -15.76
N ARG A 704 -36.03 -4.64 -16.12
CA ARG A 704 -35.72 -3.58 -17.07
C ARG A 704 -34.96 -2.48 -16.35
N ILE A 705 -33.99 -1.89 -17.04
CA ILE A 705 -33.10 -0.86 -16.52
C ILE A 705 -33.33 0.41 -17.33
N ARG A 706 -33.38 1.57 -16.67
CA ARG A 706 -33.38 2.90 -17.29
C ARG A 706 -32.19 3.70 -16.79
N GLU A 707 -31.58 4.45 -17.70
CA GLU A 707 -30.56 5.43 -17.37
C GLU A 707 -31.22 6.69 -16.79
N ARG A 708 -30.69 7.22 -15.70
CA ARG A 708 -31.19 8.43 -15.06
C ARG A 708 -30.03 9.41 -14.89
N GLU A 709 -30.19 10.64 -15.37
CA GLU A 709 -29.32 11.75 -14.98
C GLU A 709 -29.69 12.16 -13.54
N GLU A 710 -28.72 12.20 -12.62
CA GLU A 710 -28.94 12.79 -11.29
C GLU A 710 -29.05 14.32 -11.43
N GLY A 711 -30.08 14.90 -10.80
CA GLY A 711 -30.27 16.34 -10.66
C GLY A 711 -29.49 16.93 -9.50
#